data_AF-A0A5B8MBZ3-F1
#
_entry.id   AF-A0A5B8MBZ3-F1
#
_cell.length_a   1.000
_cell.length_b   1.000
_cell.length_c   1.000
_cell.angle_alpha   90.00
_cell.angle_beta   90.00
_cell.angle_gamma   90.00
#
_symmetry.space_group_name_H-M   'P 1'
#
loop_
_entity.id
_entity.type
_entity.pdbx_description
1 polymer ?
#
loop_
_entity_poly.entity_id
_entity_poly.type
_entity_poly.pdbx_seq_one_letter_code
_entity_poly.pdbx_strand_id
1 'polypeptide(L)'
;MAVNNGIRREGVQEKDTSVLERGTVEARGQGTRGSSDVDKEISDFLRGEGGSSGLRAEIRAFFTVWTFITRLPAPTWVDHHPGYLMRGMAYFPLAGSIVGLFVSVWFDFAVDFLALPATVSAAISTGFSFWMTGCFHEDGLADSADGIGGGWSKSQILKIMSDTRLGTYGCATLVLYVVAKLELLSSLGNSRWAWMDCSGAGPALVVAHAAARWTAPYLLATNPYVDEGGPKHRFYGFMLRAKELVTLGRVSFASLYTVAVGVLCYGSGVWTWLLLAAVFLTAWLSGRYARYLLGGVLGDYLGATICVAELVAFTTILARASLEGIAMKVLEGRWDLRDLVTGDRGLWLIMESEGAVYRLALASLFLCLWCAAVGPPDVFQRELTSKKRGGTSVSAKGGEALALEGDFADMYEAMTEELDRKCKPVGSLGTLEDWCARLAALQKSPTPSIRSPVLIIFCADHGVAKSEARGGEGCSGFPQEVTRSILKGLNTGLTAAPVLAKANNVDLKVVDVGVSEGRGDPPSDAKAEVSFKLREGTRNCCRGHAMTSGEVFKLMEVGRTKVREALAQQHDLILLGEIGIGNTTISSLLLCALTGCDPKEACGVGATVGREISKKAIAKKVGIVRKALSSQSGGVRTGGPTALLARFGGAELCALVGSILEASEKSVPVLVDGYICTVAALIASHISPLCIRVLFFPDLVTSEPGHKIALTAIAKVAEASGLPLPPLPALTMGMRLGEGSAALVACGLLKSVCSITKMGTLEELLK
;
A
#
# COMPACT_ATOMS: atom_id res chain seq x y z
N MET A 1 42.06 -4.25 -2.48
CA MET A 1 43.41 -3.86 -2.93
C MET A 1 43.29 -2.59 -3.76
N ALA A 2 43.84 -1.49 -3.26
CA ALA A 2 43.94 -0.22 -3.97
C ALA A 2 45.15 -0.26 -4.92
N VAL A 3 45.03 0.32 -6.13
CA VAL A 3 46.17 0.91 -6.85
C VAL A 3 45.70 2.17 -7.57
N ASN A 4 46.34 3.27 -7.19
CA ASN A 4 46.30 4.61 -7.72
C ASN A 4 47.40 4.76 -8.79
N ASN A 5 47.24 5.66 -9.78
CA ASN A 5 48.26 6.36 -10.60
C ASN A 5 47.56 6.96 -11.84
N GLY A 6 47.75 8.20 -12.29
CA GLY A 6 48.62 9.30 -11.90
C GLY A 6 48.27 10.54 -12.76
N ILE A 7 48.59 11.72 -12.26
CA ILE A 7 48.27 13.05 -12.82
C ILE A 7 49.33 13.47 -13.85
N ARG A 8 48.91 14.09 -14.97
CA ARG A 8 49.63 15.20 -15.62
C ARG A 8 48.65 16.19 -16.25
N ARG A 9 48.71 17.45 -15.81
CA ARG A 9 48.05 18.62 -16.37
C ARG A 9 48.99 19.26 -17.40
N GLU A 10 48.50 19.54 -18.61
CA GLU A 10 48.86 20.73 -19.38
C GLU A 10 47.58 21.24 -20.08
N GLY A 11 47.34 22.54 -19.99
CA GLY A 11 46.02 23.15 -20.13
C GLY A 11 45.58 23.44 -21.56
N VAL A 12 44.29 23.22 -21.82
CA VAL A 12 43.48 23.91 -22.82
C VAL A 12 42.05 24.06 -22.27
N GLN A 13 41.52 25.27 -22.41
CA GLN A 13 40.19 25.82 -22.10
C GLN A 13 39.06 24.89 -21.61
N GLU A 14 38.41 25.36 -20.53
CA GLU A 14 37.16 24.87 -19.94
C GLU A 14 36.08 24.48 -20.96
N LYS A 15 35.71 23.19 -20.96
CA LYS A 15 34.35 22.71 -21.24
C LYS A 15 34.03 21.55 -20.30
N ASP A 16 32.95 21.72 -19.55
CA ASP A 16 32.38 20.78 -18.58
C ASP A 16 32.36 19.34 -19.10
N THR A 17 33.18 18.47 -18.50
CA THR A 17 33.04 17.01 -18.60
C THR A 17 33.36 16.37 -17.25
N SER A 18 32.32 16.09 -16.46
CA SER A 18 32.40 15.13 -15.35
C SER A 18 31.88 13.78 -15.84
N VAL A 19 32.76 12.77 -15.83
CA VAL A 19 32.44 11.35 -16.01
C VAL A 19 31.39 10.95 -14.96
N LEU A 20 30.23 10.45 -15.41
CA LEU A 20 29.21 9.83 -14.56
C LEU A 20 29.17 8.32 -14.80
N GLU A 21 28.93 7.60 -13.71
CA GLU A 21 28.79 6.14 -13.63
C GLU A 21 27.75 5.58 -14.60
N ARG A 22 28.00 4.33 -15.02
CA ARG A 22 27.11 3.57 -15.90
C ARG A 22 25.87 3.11 -15.14
N GLY A 23 24.68 3.43 -15.65
CA GLY A 23 23.48 2.64 -15.40
C GLY A 23 22.32 3.29 -14.63
N THR A 24 22.29 4.61 -14.47
CA THR A 24 21.13 5.32 -13.91
C THR A 24 20.60 6.34 -14.92
N VAL A 25 19.34 6.18 -15.32
CA VAL A 25 18.58 7.23 -16.02
C VAL A 25 18.17 8.26 -14.96
N GLU A 26 19.11 9.10 -14.54
CA GLU A 26 18.76 10.38 -13.93
C GLU A 26 18.59 11.40 -15.04
N ALA A 27 17.40 11.99 -15.13
CA ALA A 27 17.15 13.15 -15.96
C ALA A 27 17.99 14.32 -15.41
N ARG A 28 19.20 14.50 -15.95
CA ARG A 28 20.01 15.69 -15.69
C ARG A 28 19.27 16.92 -16.22
N GLY A 29 19.00 17.83 -15.27
CA GLY A 29 18.60 19.23 -15.42
C GLY A 29 18.13 19.71 -16.79
N GLN A 30 16.83 19.91 -16.93
CA GLN A 30 16.29 20.95 -17.79
C GLN A 30 15.17 21.66 -17.02
N GLY A 31 15.23 22.99 -17.03
CA GLY A 31 14.34 23.87 -16.27
C GLY A 31 12.86 23.65 -16.56
N THR A 32 12.06 24.16 -15.62
CA THR A 32 10.60 24.26 -15.64
C THR A 32 10.08 24.73 -17.01
N ARG A 33 9.63 23.77 -17.82
CA ARG A 33 8.90 23.96 -19.09
C ARG A 33 7.52 23.30 -18.92
N GLY A 34 6.45 24.03 -19.27
CA GLY A 34 5.07 23.69 -18.92
C GLY A 34 4.49 22.49 -19.70
N SER A 35 3.28 22.02 -19.36
CA SER A 35 2.62 20.89 -20.06
C SER A 35 2.40 21.16 -21.56
N SER A 36 2.24 22.43 -21.94
CA SER A 36 2.17 22.90 -23.34
C SER A 36 3.40 22.54 -24.17
N ASP A 37 4.58 22.41 -23.53
CA ASP A 37 5.81 22.05 -24.22
C ASP A 37 5.88 20.55 -24.53
N VAL A 38 5.27 19.69 -23.70
CA VAL A 38 5.24 18.24 -23.91
C VAL A 38 4.25 17.87 -25.02
N ASP A 39 3.06 18.48 -25.03
CA ASP A 39 2.09 18.23 -26.10
C ASP A 39 2.60 18.70 -27.47
N LYS A 40 3.30 19.82 -27.49
CA LYS A 40 4.00 20.31 -28.68
C LYS A 40 5.13 19.36 -29.10
N GLU A 41 5.97 18.91 -28.17
CA GLU A 41 7.03 17.92 -28.43
C GLU A 41 6.47 16.60 -29.01
N ILE A 42 5.35 16.12 -28.48
CA ILE A 42 4.67 14.93 -29.01
C ILE A 42 4.11 15.20 -30.42
N SER A 43 3.47 16.35 -30.64
CA SER A 43 2.95 16.73 -31.95
C SER A 43 4.05 16.90 -33.01
N ASP A 44 5.18 17.50 -32.65
CA ASP A 44 6.34 17.67 -33.52
C ASP A 44 6.97 16.30 -33.83
N PHE A 45 7.07 15.42 -32.82
CA PHE A 45 7.51 14.03 -33.00
C PHE A 45 6.61 13.26 -33.98
N LEU A 46 5.28 13.38 -33.83
CA LEU A 46 4.28 12.74 -34.69
C LEU A 46 4.33 13.27 -36.13
N ARG A 47 4.66 14.55 -36.33
CA ARG A 47 4.80 15.19 -37.65
C ARG A 47 6.09 14.81 -38.38
N GLY A 48 7.00 14.09 -37.74
CA GLY A 48 8.27 13.70 -38.37
C GLY A 48 9.38 14.76 -38.24
N GLU A 49 9.15 15.83 -37.47
CA GLU A 49 10.11 16.92 -37.29
C GLU A 49 11.33 16.45 -36.47
N GLY A 50 12.51 17.02 -36.72
CA GLY A 50 13.75 16.62 -36.02
C GLY A 50 14.30 15.25 -36.42
N GLY A 51 13.88 14.67 -37.55
CA GLY A 51 14.40 13.38 -38.04
C GLY A 51 13.71 12.15 -37.41
N SER A 52 12.49 12.33 -36.90
CA SER A 52 11.67 11.25 -36.35
C SER A 52 10.96 10.41 -37.44
N SER A 53 11.43 10.39 -38.68
CA SER A 53 10.88 9.57 -39.78
C SER A 53 11.98 8.88 -40.60
N GLY A 54 11.61 7.81 -41.33
CA GLY A 54 12.53 7.02 -42.16
C GLY A 54 13.27 5.88 -41.46
N LEU A 55 14.19 5.22 -42.17
CA LEU A 55 14.86 3.99 -41.72
C LEU A 55 15.69 4.18 -40.44
N ARG A 56 16.42 5.29 -40.31
CA ARG A 56 17.20 5.60 -39.10
C ARG A 56 16.32 5.73 -37.86
N ALA A 57 15.11 6.27 -38.02
CA ALA A 57 14.13 6.40 -36.93
C ALA A 57 13.60 5.04 -36.48
N GLU A 58 13.38 4.09 -37.39
CA GLU A 58 12.98 2.72 -37.03
C GLU A 58 14.11 1.93 -36.36
N ILE A 59 15.36 2.07 -36.83
CA ILE A 59 16.52 1.45 -36.17
C ILE A 59 16.68 2.02 -34.75
N ARG A 60 16.49 3.33 -34.58
CA ARG A 60 16.48 3.99 -33.27
C ARG A 60 15.36 3.46 -32.38
N ALA A 61 14.15 3.28 -32.91
CA ALA A 61 13.02 2.70 -32.17
C ALA A 61 13.30 1.26 -31.72
N PHE A 62 13.88 0.42 -32.58
CA PHE A 62 14.31 -0.93 -32.22
C PHE A 62 15.32 -0.92 -31.07
N PHE A 63 16.41 -0.14 -31.19
CA PHE A 63 17.43 -0.10 -30.13
C PHE A 63 16.93 0.55 -28.84
N THR A 64 15.96 1.46 -28.92
CA THR A 64 15.29 2.03 -27.73
C THR A 64 14.58 0.91 -26.96
N VAL A 65 13.80 0.07 -27.66
CA VAL A 65 13.16 -1.11 -27.04
C VAL A 65 14.16 -2.12 -26.54
N TRP A 66 15.21 -2.38 -27.31
CA TRP A 66 16.29 -3.28 -26.93
C TRP A 66 16.88 -2.91 -25.56
N THR A 67 17.22 -1.65 -25.34
CA THR A 67 17.73 -1.17 -24.05
C THR A 67 16.68 -1.07 -22.97
N PHE A 68 15.41 -0.99 -23.35
CA PHE A 68 14.30 -0.93 -22.41
C PHE A 68 14.00 -2.30 -21.80
N ILE A 69 14.02 -3.37 -22.61
CA ILE A 69 13.69 -4.73 -22.15
C ILE A 69 14.91 -5.61 -21.88
N THR A 70 16.13 -5.11 -22.13
CA THR A 70 17.39 -5.81 -21.85
C THR A 70 18.41 -4.89 -21.19
N ARG A 71 19.35 -5.48 -20.44
CA ARG A 71 20.52 -4.80 -19.87
C ARG A 71 21.67 -4.63 -20.86
N LEU A 72 21.47 -4.99 -22.14
CA LEU A 72 22.51 -4.93 -23.16
C LEU A 72 22.58 -3.53 -23.78
N PRO A 73 23.80 -3.02 -24.05
CA PRO A 73 23.98 -1.67 -24.57
C PRO A 73 23.44 -1.53 -26.00
N ALA A 74 22.96 -0.33 -26.34
CA ALA A 74 22.71 0.11 -27.71
C ALA A 74 23.88 0.94 -28.26
N PRO A 75 23.96 1.12 -29.59
CA PRO A 75 24.89 2.06 -30.19
C PRO A 75 24.78 3.47 -29.59
N THR A 76 25.91 4.15 -29.39
CA THR A 76 25.99 5.45 -28.68
C THR A 76 25.22 6.61 -29.34
N TRP A 77 24.82 6.45 -30.60
CA TRP A 77 24.02 7.44 -31.34
C TRP A 77 22.51 7.31 -31.09
N VAL A 78 22.06 6.24 -30.44
CA VAL A 78 20.67 6.03 -30.04
C VAL A 78 20.46 6.73 -28.70
N ASP A 79 19.64 7.78 -28.69
CA ASP A 79 19.18 8.39 -27.44
C ASP A 79 17.89 7.72 -26.95
N HIS A 80 17.57 7.90 -25.67
CA HIS A 80 16.44 7.23 -25.01
C HIS A 80 15.18 8.11 -24.99
N HIS A 81 14.79 8.61 -26.15
CA HIS A 81 13.63 9.50 -26.25
C HIS A 81 12.30 8.71 -26.18
N PRO A 82 11.34 9.06 -25.30
CA PRO A 82 10.12 8.27 -25.01
C PRO A 82 9.24 7.97 -26.24
N GLY A 83 9.17 8.90 -27.21
CA GLY A 83 8.44 8.68 -28.46
C GLY A 83 8.95 7.48 -29.28
N TYR A 84 10.26 7.20 -29.25
CA TYR A 84 10.83 6.03 -29.93
C TYR A 84 10.53 4.73 -29.20
N LEU A 85 10.29 4.77 -27.89
CA LEU A 85 9.84 3.58 -27.13
C LEU A 85 8.44 3.17 -27.57
N MET A 86 7.48 4.11 -27.63
CA MET A 86 6.12 3.84 -28.11
C MET A 86 6.09 3.41 -29.56
N ARG A 87 6.84 4.11 -30.41
CA ARG A 87 7.05 3.68 -31.80
C ARG A 87 7.62 2.27 -31.88
N GLY A 88 8.58 1.97 -31.00
CA GLY A 88 9.31 0.73 -30.96
C GLY A 88 8.51 -0.45 -30.44
N MET A 89 7.34 -0.24 -29.82
CA MET A 89 6.45 -1.32 -29.36
C MET A 89 6.15 -2.38 -30.45
N ALA A 90 6.19 -1.99 -31.74
CA ALA A 90 6.08 -2.91 -32.88
C ALA A 90 7.17 -4.01 -32.89
N TYR A 91 8.35 -3.72 -32.34
CA TYR A 91 9.52 -4.58 -32.30
C TYR A 91 9.64 -5.42 -31.01
N PHE A 92 8.67 -5.32 -30.09
CA PHE A 92 8.66 -6.13 -28.87
C PHE A 92 8.73 -7.65 -29.15
N PRO A 93 7.98 -8.20 -30.12
CA PRO A 93 8.10 -9.62 -30.48
C PRO A 93 9.48 -9.98 -31.06
N LEU A 94 10.09 -9.09 -31.84
CA LEU A 94 11.43 -9.28 -32.42
C LEU A 94 12.53 -9.24 -31.34
N ALA A 95 12.50 -8.26 -30.46
CA ALA A 95 13.43 -8.22 -29.33
C ALA A 95 13.19 -9.44 -28.41
N GLY A 96 11.92 -9.87 -28.27
CA GLY A 96 11.53 -11.10 -27.60
C GLY A 96 12.17 -12.36 -28.17
N SER A 97 12.05 -12.60 -29.48
CA SER A 97 12.64 -13.78 -30.12
C SER A 97 14.17 -13.80 -29.99
N ILE A 98 14.84 -12.65 -29.99
CA ILE A 98 16.28 -12.55 -29.74
C ILE A 98 16.63 -12.95 -28.30
N VAL A 99 15.86 -12.47 -27.31
CA VAL A 99 16.02 -12.89 -25.91
C VAL A 99 15.75 -14.40 -25.80
N GLY A 100 14.68 -14.89 -26.42
CA GLY A 100 14.32 -16.32 -26.46
C GLY A 100 15.44 -17.19 -27.04
N LEU A 101 16.07 -16.74 -28.13
CA LEU A 101 17.20 -17.42 -28.75
C LEU A 101 18.45 -17.40 -27.84
N PHE A 102 18.71 -16.29 -27.15
CA PHE A 102 19.81 -16.23 -26.20
C PHE A 102 19.62 -17.22 -25.05
N VAL A 103 18.43 -17.25 -24.45
CA VAL A 103 18.16 -18.16 -23.32
C VAL A 103 18.04 -19.62 -23.76
N SER A 104 17.65 -19.89 -25.02
CA SER A 104 17.68 -21.23 -25.59
C SER A 104 19.10 -21.75 -25.78
N VAL A 105 20.04 -20.91 -26.21
CA VAL A 105 21.46 -21.30 -26.30
C VAL A 105 22.00 -21.76 -24.94
N TRP A 106 21.63 -21.07 -23.85
CA TRP A 106 22.03 -21.48 -22.50
C TRP A 106 21.35 -22.75 -22.01
N PHE A 107 20.09 -22.98 -22.40
CA PHE A 107 19.41 -24.25 -22.12
C PHE A 107 20.11 -25.40 -22.85
N ASP A 108 20.32 -25.26 -24.16
CA ASP A 108 20.94 -26.27 -25.02
C ASP A 108 22.38 -26.54 -24.59
N PHE A 109 23.15 -25.50 -24.24
CA PHE A 109 24.48 -25.66 -23.68
C PHE A 109 24.48 -26.45 -22.36
N ALA A 110 23.55 -26.15 -21.45
CA ALA A 110 23.45 -26.85 -20.18
C ALA A 110 23.07 -28.33 -20.36
N VAL A 111 22.15 -28.63 -21.28
CA VAL A 111 21.72 -30.01 -21.57
C VAL A 111 22.78 -30.78 -22.36
N ASP A 112 23.20 -30.27 -23.52
CA ASP A 112 23.98 -31.04 -24.49
C ASP A 112 25.48 -31.03 -24.16
N PHE A 113 26.01 -29.91 -23.64
CA PHE A 113 27.44 -29.78 -23.36
C PHE A 113 27.79 -30.11 -21.91
N LEU A 114 27.00 -29.61 -20.95
CA LEU A 114 27.23 -29.89 -19.52
C LEU A 114 26.55 -31.18 -19.02
N ALA A 115 25.72 -31.83 -19.85
CA ALA A 115 24.97 -33.04 -19.51
C ALA A 115 24.12 -32.88 -18.23
N LEU A 116 23.60 -31.67 -17.99
CA LEU A 116 22.79 -31.38 -16.79
C LEU A 116 21.34 -31.85 -16.96
N PRO A 117 20.66 -32.23 -15.86
CA PRO A 117 19.24 -32.55 -15.89
C PRO A 117 18.40 -31.38 -16.42
N ALA A 118 17.32 -31.67 -17.15
CA ALA A 118 16.46 -30.66 -17.78
C ALA A 118 15.92 -29.61 -16.80
N THR A 119 15.68 -29.98 -15.53
CA THR A 119 15.27 -29.06 -14.46
C THR A 119 16.36 -28.04 -14.11
N VAL A 120 17.63 -28.48 -14.06
CA VAL A 120 18.78 -27.60 -13.80
C VAL A 120 19.05 -26.72 -15.02
N SER A 121 18.94 -27.27 -16.23
CA SER A 121 19.08 -26.51 -17.47
C SER A 121 17.99 -25.44 -17.62
N ALA A 122 16.75 -25.75 -17.23
CA ALA A 122 15.66 -24.79 -17.16
C ALA A 122 15.96 -23.67 -16.16
N ALA A 123 16.56 -23.99 -14.99
CA ALA A 123 16.95 -23.01 -14.00
C ALA A 123 18.08 -22.09 -14.49
N ILE A 124 19.09 -22.65 -15.17
CA ILE A 124 20.18 -21.87 -15.77
C ILE A 124 19.63 -20.93 -16.86
N SER A 125 18.83 -21.45 -17.79
CA SER A 125 18.19 -20.66 -18.86
C SER A 125 17.31 -19.53 -18.29
N THR A 126 16.51 -19.83 -17.26
CA THR A 126 15.67 -18.84 -16.57
C THR A 126 16.52 -17.79 -15.84
N GLY A 127 17.61 -18.19 -15.19
CA GLY A 127 18.55 -17.25 -14.54
C GLY A 127 19.23 -16.30 -15.54
N PHE A 128 19.61 -16.80 -16.72
CA PHE A 128 20.12 -15.95 -17.80
C PHE A 128 19.06 -15.03 -18.40
N SER A 129 17.79 -15.47 -18.44
CA SER A 129 16.66 -14.61 -18.79
C SER A 129 16.57 -13.43 -17.82
N PHE A 130 16.54 -13.70 -16.51
CA PHE A 130 16.48 -12.67 -15.46
C PHE A 130 17.67 -11.72 -15.51
N TRP A 131 18.88 -12.26 -15.72
CA TRP A 131 20.07 -11.43 -15.85
C TRP A 131 19.99 -10.52 -17.09
N MET A 132 19.57 -11.05 -18.25
CA MET A 132 19.48 -10.30 -19.49
C MET A 132 18.37 -9.24 -19.44
N THR A 133 17.20 -9.56 -18.91
CA THR A 133 16.04 -8.65 -18.87
C THR A 133 16.05 -7.73 -17.65
N GLY A 134 16.86 -8.03 -16.63
CA GLY A 134 16.86 -7.31 -15.35
C GLY A 134 15.59 -7.54 -14.53
N CYS A 135 14.93 -8.69 -14.69
CA CYS A 135 13.64 -9.02 -14.07
C CYS A 135 12.51 -8.03 -14.41
N PHE A 136 12.61 -7.32 -15.53
CA PHE A 136 11.71 -6.21 -15.85
C PHE A 136 10.22 -6.58 -15.88
N HIS A 137 9.87 -7.73 -16.47
CA HIS A 137 8.47 -8.17 -16.54
C HIS A 137 8.03 -8.87 -15.26
N GLU A 138 8.97 -9.54 -14.60
CA GLU A 138 8.78 -10.22 -13.32
C GLU A 138 8.51 -9.21 -12.19
N ASP A 139 9.17 -8.05 -12.21
CA ASP A 139 8.87 -6.90 -11.33
C ASP A 139 7.43 -6.44 -11.54
N GLY A 140 7.03 -6.21 -12.79
CA GLY A 140 5.65 -5.85 -13.12
C GLY A 140 4.61 -6.90 -12.74
N LEU A 141 4.96 -8.19 -12.79
CA LEU A 141 4.13 -9.29 -12.27
C LEU A 141 3.96 -9.20 -10.75
N ALA A 142 5.05 -8.92 -10.03
CA ALA A 142 5.03 -8.79 -8.58
C ALA A 142 4.21 -7.58 -8.13
N ASP A 143 4.46 -6.42 -8.71
CA ASP A 143 3.76 -5.17 -8.39
C ASP A 143 2.28 -5.28 -8.73
N SER A 144 1.93 -5.88 -9.87
CA SER A 144 0.54 -6.16 -10.22
C SER A 144 -0.12 -7.09 -9.20
N ALA A 145 0.57 -8.12 -8.72
CA ALA A 145 0.02 -9.04 -7.74
C ALA A 145 -0.16 -8.39 -6.36
N ASP A 146 0.80 -7.58 -5.90
CA ASP A 146 0.68 -6.82 -4.65
C ASP A 146 -0.41 -5.75 -4.74
N GLY A 147 -0.49 -5.04 -5.87
CA GLY A 147 -1.54 -4.08 -6.15
C GLY A 147 -2.92 -4.71 -6.09
N ILE A 148 -3.15 -5.74 -6.89
CA ILE A 148 -4.45 -6.39 -7.05
C ILE A 148 -4.84 -7.19 -5.79
N GLY A 149 -3.88 -7.86 -5.15
CA GLY A 149 -4.13 -8.66 -3.95
C GLY A 149 -4.23 -7.85 -2.66
N GLY A 150 -3.55 -6.70 -2.58
CA GLY A 150 -3.51 -5.84 -1.39
C GLY A 150 -4.40 -4.60 -1.44
N GLY A 151 -4.86 -4.19 -2.61
CA GLY A 151 -5.65 -2.98 -2.82
C GLY A 151 -7.16 -3.23 -2.87
N TRP A 152 -7.94 -2.35 -2.22
CA TRP A 152 -9.41 -2.47 -2.11
C TRP A 152 -10.16 -1.44 -2.98
N SER A 153 -9.42 -0.48 -3.55
CA SER A 153 -9.90 0.51 -4.51
C SER A 153 -8.88 0.69 -5.63
N LYS A 154 -9.30 1.22 -6.78
CA LYS A 154 -8.38 1.54 -7.88
C LYS A 154 -7.19 2.40 -7.41
N SER A 155 -7.43 3.42 -6.60
CA SER A 155 -6.36 4.31 -6.11
C SER A 155 -5.38 3.59 -5.18
N GLN A 156 -5.86 2.68 -4.33
CA GLN A 156 -4.99 1.85 -3.50
C GLN A 156 -4.20 0.84 -4.33
N ILE A 157 -4.81 0.19 -5.31
CA ILE A 157 -4.13 -0.73 -6.23
C ILE A 157 -2.97 0.01 -6.90
N LEU A 158 -3.22 1.18 -7.51
CA LEU A 158 -2.18 1.99 -8.17
C LEU A 158 -1.09 2.49 -7.21
N LYS A 159 -1.47 2.85 -5.97
CA LYS A 159 -0.50 3.27 -4.95
C LYS A 159 0.41 2.12 -4.51
N ILE A 160 -0.13 0.90 -4.39
CA ILE A 160 0.65 -0.27 -4.02
C ILE A 160 1.57 -0.68 -5.18
N MET A 161 1.06 -0.65 -6.42
CA MET A 161 1.87 -0.93 -7.62
C MET A 161 3.05 0.04 -7.79
N SER A 162 2.95 1.26 -7.28
CA SER A 162 4.03 2.25 -7.32
C SER A 162 4.98 2.21 -6.11
N ASP A 163 4.75 1.29 -5.16
CA ASP A 163 5.64 1.10 -4.01
C ASP A 163 6.84 0.24 -4.42
N THR A 164 8.06 0.78 -4.28
CA THR A 164 9.31 0.07 -4.59
C THR A 164 9.58 -1.18 -3.74
N ARG A 165 8.76 -1.47 -2.73
CA ARG A 165 8.94 -2.60 -1.82
C ARG A 165 8.08 -3.78 -2.26
N LEU A 166 8.72 -4.94 -2.40
CA LEU A 166 8.03 -6.20 -2.64
C LEU A 166 7.14 -6.61 -1.45
N GLY A 167 5.87 -6.87 -1.71
CA GLY A 167 4.88 -7.34 -0.75
C GLY A 167 4.67 -8.86 -0.78
N THR A 168 3.71 -9.34 0.03
CA THR A 168 3.47 -10.78 0.22
C THR A 168 2.86 -11.43 -1.03
N TYR A 169 1.96 -10.74 -1.74
CA TYR A 169 1.29 -11.29 -2.91
C TYR A 169 2.24 -11.31 -4.11
N GLY A 170 3.08 -10.30 -4.26
CA GLY A 170 4.15 -10.24 -5.25
C GLY A 170 5.17 -11.36 -5.02
N CYS A 171 5.64 -11.53 -3.78
CA CYS A 171 6.55 -12.61 -3.43
C CYS A 171 5.95 -14.00 -3.70
N ALA A 172 4.70 -14.25 -3.30
CA ALA A 172 4.04 -15.53 -3.53
C ALA A 172 3.84 -15.81 -5.03
N THR A 173 3.43 -14.80 -5.80
CA THR A 173 3.23 -14.90 -7.25
C THR A 173 4.52 -15.18 -7.98
N LEU A 174 5.62 -14.50 -7.61
CA LEU A 174 6.94 -14.75 -8.21
C LEU A 174 7.41 -16.19 -7.97
N VAL A 175 7.25 -16.71 -6.75
CA VAL A 175 7.62 -18.10 -6.45
C VAL A 175 6.80 -19.07 -7.30
N LEU A 176 5.48 -18.88 -7.38
CA LEU A 176 4.61 -19.72 -8.20
C LEU A 176 4.96 -19.63 -9.69
N TYR A 177 5.22 -18.43 -10.21
CA TYR A 177 5.62 -18.20 -11.58
C TYR A 177 6.94 -18.91 -11.92
N VAL A 178 7.97 -18.76 -11.08
CA VAL A 178 9.27 -19.43 -11.29
C VAL A 178 9.12 -20.94 -11.24
N VAL A 179 8.41 -21.48 -10.25
CA VAL A 179 8.18 -22.94 -10.15
C VAL A 179 7.45 -23.46 -11.38
N ALA A 180 6.37 -22.79 -11.81
CA ALA A 180 5.63 -23.18 -13.00
C ALA A 180 6.50 -23.09 -14.27
N LYS A 181 7.30 -22.04 -14.43
CA LYS A 181 8.21 -21.87 -15.56
C LYS A 181 9.24 -22.99 -15.64
N LEU A 182 9.86 -23.33 -14.52
CA LEU A 182 10.87 -24.40 -14.46
C LEU A 182 10.26 -25.77 -14.77
N GLU A 183 9.08 -26.06 -14.23
CA GLU A 183 8.36 -27.32 -14.48
C GLU A 183 7.98 -27.45 -15.96
N LEU A 184 7.40 -26.40 -16.54
CA LEU A 184 6.98 -26.40 -17.95
C LEU A 184 8.19 -26.51 -18.89
N LEU A 185 9.24 -25.73 -18.64
CA LEU A 185 10.42 -25.71 -19.49
C LEU A 185 11.21 -27.01 -19.43
N SER A 186 11.35 -27.61 -18.24
CA SER A 186 12.00 -28.91 -18.10
C SER A 186 11.20 -30.04 -18.73
N SER A 187 9.86 -29.96 -18.70
CA SER A 187 8.96 -30.93 -19.34
C SER A 187 9.02 -30.91 -20.86
N LEU A 188 9.40 -29.79 -21.48
CA LEU A 188 9.55 -29.70 -22.93
C LEU A 188 10.72 -30.55 -23.46
N GLY A 189 11.71 -30.84 -22.61
CA GLY A 189 12.86 -31.66 -22.96
C GLY A 189 13.82 -31.02 -23.97
N ASN A 190 14.70 -31.84 -24.53
CA ASN A 190 15.82 -31.40 -25.37
C ASN A 190 15.35 -30.72 -26.66
N SER A 191 16.06 -29.69 -27.08
CA SER A 191 15.75 -28.92 -28.27
C SER A 191 16.03 -29.70 -29.55
N ARG A 192 15.07 -29.67 -30.48
CA ARG A 192 15.24 -30.09 -31.86
C ARG A 192 14.94 -28.90 -32.77
N TRP A 193 15.99 -28.39 -33.39
CA TRP A 193 15.90 -27.32 -34.37
C TRP A 193 15.71 -27.92 -35.76
N ALA A 194 14.52 -27.73 -36.34
CA ALA A 194 14.21 -28.17 -37.70
C ALA A 194 13.29 -27.15 -38.39
N TRP A 195 13.50 -26.93 -39.69
CA TRP A 195 12.71 -25.96 -40.45
C TRP A 195 11.21 -26.33 -40.41
N MET A 196 10.39 -25.46 -39.81
CA MET A 196 8.94 -25.64 -39.66
C MET A 196 8.50 -26.90 -38.89
N ASP A 197 9.41 -27.58 -38.20
CA ASP A 197 9.14 -28.83 -37.46
C ASP A 197 9.99 -28.91 -36.17
N CYS A 198 10.20 -27.77 -35.52
CA CYS A 198 10.92 -27.71 -34.26
C CYS A 198 10.16 -28.41 -33.14
N SER A 199 10.90 -28.90 -32.13
CA SER A 199 10.35 -29.38 -30.86
C SER A 199 11.33 -29.12 -29.71
N GLY A 200 10.88 -29.32 -28.47
CA GLY A 200 11.71 -29.12 -27.28
C GLY A 200 11.77 -27.68 -26.77
N ALA A 201 12.58 -27.47 -25.73
CA ALA A 201 12.63 -26.23 -24.96
C ALA A 201 13.13 -25.02 -25.75
N GLY A 202 14.16 -25.16 -26.59
CA GLY A 202 14.80 -24.04 -27.28
C GLY A 202 13.88 -23.29 -28.26
N PRO A 203 13.28 -23.98 -29.24
CA PRO A 203 12.28 -23.37 -30.12
C PRO A 203 11.07 -22.82 -29.36
N ALA A 204 10.66 -23.49 -28.28
CA ALA A 204 9.57 -23.02 -27.43
C ALA A 204 9.91 -21.70 -26.74
N LEU A 205 11.15 -21.52 -26.25
CA LEU A 205 11.64 -20.25 -25.69
C LEU A 205 11.56 -19.12 -26.71
N VAL A 206 11.97 -19.36 -27.96
CA VAL A 206 11.89 -18.35 -29.03
C VAL A 206 10.45 -17.93 -29.31
N VAL A 207 9.55 -18.90 -29.53
CA VAL A 207 8.15 -18.62 -29.86
C VAL A 207 7.40 -18.01 -28.67
N ALA A 208 7.59 -18.54 -27.46
CA ALA A 208 6.95 -18.03 -26.25
C ALA A 208 7.39 -16.60 -25.95
N HIS A 209 8.69 -16.29 -26.04
CA HIS A 209 9.16 -14.92 -25.81
C HIS A 209 8.63 -13.92 -26.85
N ALA A 210 8.50 -14.33 -28.11
CA ALA A 210 7.93 -13.50 -29.17
C ALA A 210 6.42 -13.28 -28.96
N ALA A 211 5.66 -14.35 -28.74
CA ALA A 211 4.21 -14.31 -28.57
C ALA A 211 3.79 -13.60 -27.28
N ALA A 212 4.48 -13.84 -26.16
CA ALA A 212 4.20 -13.15 -24.91
C ALA A 212 4.38 -11.64 -25.04
N ARG A 213 5.46 -11.18 -25.68
CA ARG A 213 5.74 -9.74 -25.86
C ARG A 213 4.84 -9.07 -26.91
N TRP A 214 4.21 -9.83 -27.80
CA TRP A 214 3.16 -9.31 -28.69
C TRP A 214 1.94 -8.78 -27.92
N THR A 215 1.69 -9.27 -26.70
CA THR A 215 0.56 -8.80 -25.89
C THR A 215 0.64 -7.31 -25.57
N ALA A 216 1.83 -6.73 -25.40
CA ALA A 216 2.01 -5.32 -25.06
C ALA A 216 1.51 -4.33 -26.13
N PRO A 217 1.98 -4.37 -27.40
CA PRO A 217 1.47 -3.48 -28.44
C PRO A 217 -0.03 -3.69 -28.71
N TYR A 218 -0.54 -4.92 -28.60
CA TYR A 218 -1.98 -5.19 -28.70
C TYR A 218 -2.77 -4.48 -27.59
N LEU A 219 -2.32 -4.60 -26.34
CA LEU A 219 -2.99 -4.01 -25.19
C LEU A 219 -2.95 -2.48 -25.21
N LEU A 220 -1.81 -1.89 -25.57
CA LEU A 220 -1.64 -0.43 -25.72
C LEU A 220 -2.52 0.15 -26.84
N ALA A 221 -2.73 -0.58 -27.93
CA ALA A 221 -3.58 -0.13 -29.02
C ALA A 221 -5.08 -0.27 -28.69
N THR A 222 -5.46 -1.26 -27.88
CA THR A 222 -6.87 -1.60 -27.63
C THR A 222 -7.43 -1.03 -26.33
N ASN A 223 -6.58 -0.61 -25.38
CA ASN A 223 -7.00 -0.10 -24.06
C ASN A 223 -6.42 1.30 -23.82
N PRO A 224 -7.10 2.16 -23.06
CA PRO A 224 -6.50 3.42 -22.61
C PRO A 224 -5.32 3.13 -21.67
N TYR A 225 -4.29 3.96 -21.71
CA TYR A 225 -3.20 3.93 -20.74
C TYR A 225 -3.60 4.72 -19.49
N VAL A 226 -3.30 4.22 -18.30
CA VAL A 226 -3.65 4.87 -17.02
C VAL A 226 -2.50 5.78 -16.59
N ASP A 227 -2.82 7.00 -16.15
CA ASP A 227 -1.84 7.91 -15.58
C ASP A 227 -1.48 7.48 -14.15
N GLU A 228 -0.21 7.16 -13.91
CA GLU A 228 0.32 6.70 -12.63
C GLU A 228 0.65 7.88 -11.68
N GLY A 229 0.71 9.12 -12.18
CA GLY A 229 0.97 10.32 -11.38
C GLY A 229 2.35 10.33 -10.69
N GLY A 230 3.32 11.08 -11.22
CA GLY A 230 4.66 11.13 -10.60
C GLY A 230 5.68 12.06 -11.27
N PRO A 231 6.91 12.16 -10.72
CA PRO A 231 7.96 13.08 -11.18
C PRO A 231 8.48 12.81 -12.61
N LYS A 232 8.04 11.73 -13.27
CA LYS A 232 8.39 11.36 -14.66
C LYS A 232 7.34 11.78 -15.70
N HIS A 233 6.58 12.86 -15.45
CA HIS A 233 5.48 13.35 -16.30
C HIS A 233 5.77 13.35 -17.83
N ARG A 234 7.00 13.73 -18.26
CA ARG A 234 7.37 13.74 -19.69
C ARG A 234 7.40 12.34 -20.33
N PHE A 235 7.84 11.32 -19.59
CA PHE A 235 7.85 9.93 -20.04
C PHE A 235 6.43 9.38 -20.16
N TYR A 236 5.59 9.65 -19.15
CA TYR A 236 4.20 9.19 -19.12
C TYR A 236 3.29 9.92 -20.13
N GLY A 237 3.57 11.18 -20.47
CA GLY A 237 2.83 11.91 -21.51
C GLY A 237 2.82 11.20 -22.88
N PHE A 238 3.95 10.59 -23.27
CA PHE A 238 4.01 9.76 -24.49
C PHE A 238 3.24 8.44 -24.36
N MET A 239 3.19 7.85 -23.15
CA MET A 239 2.41 6.63 -22.88
C MET A 239 0.91 6.89 -22.94
N LEU A 240 0.44 8.04 -22.44
CA LEU A 240 -0.97 8.45 -22.50
C LEU A 240 -1.47 8.58 -23.95
N ARG A 241 -0.58 8.99 -24.86
CA ARG A 241 -0.83 9.06 -26.32
C ARG A 241 -0.37 7.81 -27.07
N ALA A 242 -0.18 6.68 -26.38
CA ALA A 242 0.26 5.43 -27.00
C ALA A 242 -0.63 5.00 -28.18
N LYS A 243 -1.94 5.26 -28.15
CA LYS A 243 -2.85 4.92 -29.25
C LYS A 243 -2.52 5.63 -30.57
N GLU A 244 -1.89 6.80 -30.51
CA GLU A 244 -1.51 7.57 -31.69
C GLU A 244 -0.17 7.07 -32.27
N LEU A 245 0.70 6.54 -31.41
CA LEU A 245 2.05 6.10 -31.79
C LEU A 245 2.11 4.60 -32.10
N VAL A 246 1.35 3.77 -31.38
CA VAL A 246 1.16 2.33 -31.59
C VAL A 246 -0.02 2.13 -32.55
N THR A 247 0.18 2.57 -33.79
CA THR A 247 -0.86 2.54 -34.83
C THR A 247 -1.25 1.11 -35.21
N LEU A 248 -2.40 0.95 -35.89
CA LEU A 248 -2.84 -0.34 -36.42
C LEU A 248 -1.74 -1.02 -37.27
N GLY A 249 -1.01 -0.25 -38.10
CA GLY A 249 0.09 -0.78 -38.91
C GLY A 249 1.23 -1.38 -38.07
N ARG A 250 1.52 -0.79 -36.90
CA ARG A 250 2.52 -1.31 -35.96
C ARG A 250 2.06 -2.59 -35.27
N VAL A 251 0.80 -2.64 -34.86
CA VAL A 251 0.20 -3.87 -34.30
C VAL A 251 0.15 -4.96 -35.35
N SER A 252 -0.16 -4.63 -36.61
CA SER A 252 -0.14 -5.57 -37.73
C SER A 252 1.28 -6.11 -37.98
N PHE A 253 2.31 -5.27 -37.97
CA PHE A 253 3.70 -5.71 -38.08
C PHE A 253 4.09 -6.67 -36.95
N ALA A 254 3.79 -6.31 -35.69
CA ALA A 254 4.06 -7.16 -34.53
C ALA A 254 3.32 -8.52 -34.64
N SER A 255 2.07 -8.50 -35.09
CA SER A 255 1.25 -9.70 -35.31
C SER A 255 1.83 -10.59 -36.39
N LEU A 256 2.16 -10.02 -37.56
CA LEU A 256 2.75 -10.75 -38.69
C LEU A 256 4.10 -11.36 -38.32
N TYR A 257 4.95 -10.62 -37.60
CA TYR A 257 6.21 -11.14 -37.11
C TYR A 257 6.01 -12.34 -36.17
N THR A 258 5.07 -12.23 -35.22
CA THR A 258 4.77 -13.29 -34.26
C THR A 258 4.24 -14.55 -34.97
N VAL A 259 3.34 -14.37 -35.95
CA VAL A 259 2.87 -15.46 -36.82
C VAL A 259 4.03 -16.09 -37.58
N ALA A 260 4.91 -15.28 -38.18
CA ALA A 260 6.06 -15.77 -38.92
C ALA A 260 7.01 -16.60 -38.04
N VAL A 261 7.32 -16.14 -36.82
CA VAL A 261 8.14 -16.91 -35.86
C VAL A 261 7.46 -18.23 -35.50
N GLY A 262 6.17 -18.22 -35.19
CA GLY A 262 5.41 -19.43 -34.91
C GLY A 262 5.44 -20.43 -36.08
N VAL A 263 5.22 -19.97 -37.31
CA VAL A 263 5.24 -20.80 -38.51
C VAL A 263 6.65 -21.30 -38.85
N LEU A 264 7.68 -20.47 -38.69
CA LEU A 264 9.06 -20.88 -38.94
C LEU A 264 9.52 -21.97 -37.97
N CYS A 265 9.07 -21.92 -36.71
CA CYS A 265 9.37 -22.94 -35.72
C CYS A 265 8.49 -24.19 -35.88
N TYR A 266 7.16 -24.05 -35.94
CA TYR A 266 6.22 -25.19 -35.82
C TYR A 266 5.37 -25.46 -37.07
N GLY A 267 5.60 -24.74 -38.17
CA GLY A 267 4.83 -24.86 -39.40
C GLY A 267 3.46 -24.18 -39.33
N SER A 268 2.68 -24.26 -40.41
CA SER A 268 1.34 -23.67 -40.50
C SER A 268 0.22 -24.60 -40.01
N GLY A 269 0.56 -25.62 -39.23
CA GLY A 269 -0.38 -26.59 -38.69
C GLY A 269 -1.32 -25.99 -37.63
N VAL A 270 -2.35 -26.75 -37.26
CA VAL A 270 -3.39 -26.33 -36.30
C VAL A 270 -2.80 -25.86 -34.96
N TRP A 271 -1.70 -26.47 -34.51
CA TRP A 271 -1.06 -26.16 -33.22
C TRP A 271 -0.46 -24.76 -33.14
N THR A 272 0.15 -24.29 -34.23
CA THR A 272 0.67 -22.92 -34.30
C THR A 272 -0.46 -21.92 -34.14
N TRP A 273 -1.61 -22.17 -34.78
CA TRP A 273 -2.78 -21.30 -34.66
C TRP A 273 -3.43 -21.39 -33.28
N LEU A 274 -3.48 -22.57 -32.66
CA LEU A 274 -3.98 -22.73 -31.29
C LEU A 274 -3.11 -21.99 -30.27
N LEU A 275 -1.78 -22.05 -30.41
CA LEU A 275 -0.84 -21.29 -29.60
C LEU A 275 -1.10 -19.79 -29.70
N LEU A 276 -1.17 -19.27 -30.93
CA LEU A 276 -1.44 -17.85 -31.18
C LEU A 276 -2.82 -17.43 -30.67
N ALA A 277 -3.84 -18.29 -30.81
CA ALA A 277 -5.18 -18.06 -30.29
C ALA A 277 -5.21 -18.04 -28.75
N ALA A 278 -4.47 -18.93 -28.09
CA ALA A 278 -4.37 -18.96 -26.63
C ALA A 278 -3.71 -17.69 -26.07
N VAL A 279 -2.63 -17.24 -26.70
CA VAL A 279 -1.95 -15.98 -26.34
C VAL A 279 -2.84 -14.77 -26.62
N PHE A 280 -3.53 -14.75 -27.77
CA PHE A 280 -4.52 -13.72 -28.09
C PHE A 280 -5.64 -13.66 -27.04
N LEU A 281 -6.21 -14.81 -26.69
CA LEU A 281 -7.28 -14.89 -25.71
C LEU A 281 -6.80 -14.40 -24.33
N THR A 282 -5.58 -14.76 -23.95
CA THR A 282 -4.93 -14.29 -22.71
C THR A 282 -4.82 -12.75 -22.71
N ALA A 283 -4.31 -12.16 -23.80
CA ALA A 283 -4.19 -10.71 -23.92
C ALA A 283 -5.56 -10.01 -23.91
N TRP A 284 -6.55 -10.57 -24.61
CA TRP A 284 -7.90 -10.02 -24.66
C TRP A 284 -8.62 -10.06 -23.31
N LEU A 285 -8.52 -11.19 -22.58
CA LEU A 285 -9.05 -11.33 -21.23
C LEU A 285 -8.34 -10.40 -20.26
N SER A 286 -7.00 -10.34 -20.32
CA SER A 286 -6.19 -9.43 -19.52
C SER A 286 -6.61 -7.97 -19.74
N GLY A 287 -6.75 -7.51 -20.98
CA GLY A 287 -7.18 -6.14 -21.28
C GLY A 287 -8.60 -5.81 -20.82
N ARG A 288 -9.52 -6.80 -20.83
CA ARG A 288 -10.86 -6.62 -20.24
C ARG A 288 -10.79 -6.50 -18.72
N TYR A 289 -9.99 -7.34 -18.09
CA TYR A 289 -9.79 -7.31 -16.65
C TYR A 289 -9.12 -6.01 -16.19
N ALA A 290 -8.09 -5.55 -16.90
CA ALA A 290 -7.41 -4.28 -16.66
C ALA A 290 -8.35 -3.07 -16.80
N ARG A 291 -9.19 -3.04 -17.84
CA ARG A 291 -10.20 -1.98 -18.00
C ARG A 291 -11.22 -1.97 -16.87
N TYR A 292 -11.64 -3.15 -16.45
CA TYR A 292 -12.59 -3.31 -15.36
C TYR A 292 -11.99 -2.84 -14.02
N LEU A 293 -10.74 -3.24 -13.74
CA LEU A 293 -10.09 -3.02 -12.44
C LEU A 293 -9.37 -1.68 -12.32
N LEU A 294 -8.63 -1.29 -13.36
CA LEU A 294 -7.72 -0.15 -13.37
C LEU A 294 -8.26 0.99 -14.25
N GLY A 295 -9.31 0.76 -15.05
CA GLY A 295 -9.79 1.70 -16.06
C GLY A 295 -8.92 1.76 -17.32
N GLY A 296 -7.92 0.89 -17.46
CA GLY A 296 -6.96 0.87 -18.56
C GLY A 296 -5.80 -0.07 -18.31
N VAL A 297 -4.67 0.16 -18.99
CA VAL A 297 -3.42 -0.61 -18.83
C VAL A 297 -2.29 0.27 -18.30
N LEU A 298 -1.36 -0.34 -17.56
CA LEU A 298 -0.19 0.26 -16.89
C LEU A 298 1.09 -0.41 -17.38
N GLY A 299 2.26 0.20 -17.15
CA GLY A 299 3.54 -0.43 -17.52
C GLY A 299 3.71 -1.82 -16.89
N ASP A 300 3.57 -1.90 -15.57
CA ASP A 300 3.77 -3.11 -14.78
C ASP A 300 2.75 -4.20 -15.11
N TYR A 301 1.51 -3.80 -15.38
CA TYR A 301 0.44 -4.71 -15.77
C TYR A 301 0.66 -5.34 -17.16
N LEU A 302 1.31 -4.61 -18.09
CA LEU A 302 1.77 -5.19 -19.34
C LEU A 302 2.86 -6.24 -19.08
N GLY A 303 3.79 -5.96 -18.15
CA GLY A 303 4.80 -6.91 -17.68
C GLY A 303 4.21 -8.20 -17.12
N ALA A 304 3.24 -8.07 -16.22
CA ALA A 304 2.49 -9.19 -15.66
C ALA A 304 1.84 -10.06 -16.74
N THR A 305 1.20 -9.42 -17.73
CA THR A 305 0.55 -10.14 -18.84
C THR A 305 1.56 -10.89 -19.71
N ILE A 306 2.75 -10.34 -19.93
CA ILE A 306 3.84 -11.00 -20.65
C ILE A 306 4.27 -12.29 -19.92
N CYS A 307 4.48 -12.23 -18.59
CA CYS A 307 4.83 -13.41 -17.80
C CYS A 307 3.75 -14.51 -17.87
N VAL A 308 2.47 -14.14 -17.75
CA VAL A 308 1.37 -15.11 -17.84
C VAL A 308 1.26 -15.70 -19.25
N ALA A 309 1.33 -14.88 -20.29
CA ALA A 309 1.26 -15.32 -21.68
C ALA A 309 2.42 -16.26 -22.06
N GLU A 310 3.59 -16.07 -21.47
CA GLU A 310 4.74 -16.97 -21.63
C GLU A 310 4.44 -18.38 -21.08
N LEU A 311 3.88 -18.48 -19.87
CA LEU A 311 3.48 -19.78 -19.29
C LEU A 311 2.39 -20.46 -20.13
N VAL A 312 1.41 -19.69 -20.63
CA VAL A 312 0.36 -20.18 -21.53
C VAL A 312 0.96 -20.71 -22.84
N ALA A 313 2.00 -20.06 -23.35
CA ALA A 313 2.69 -20.50 -24.56
C ALA A 313 3.41 -21.84 -24.35
N PHE A 314 4.25 -21.96 -23.31
CA PHE A 314 4.93 -23.23 -23.00
C PHE A 314 3.95 -24.38 -22.79
N THR A 315 2.89 -24.09 -22.05
CA THR A 315 1.79 -25.01 -21.82
C THR A 315 1.19 -25.52 -23.12
N THR A 316 0.84 -24.62 -24.03
CA THR A 316 0.13 -24.98 -25.26
C THR A 316 1.04 -25.79 -26.18
N ILE A 317 2.34 -25.48 -26.19
CA ILE A 317 3.35 -26.27 -26.89
C ILE A 317 3.48 -27.67 -26.28
N LEU A 318 3.52 -27.79 -24.94
CA LEU A 318 3.63 -29.08 -24.26
C LEU A 318 2.37 -29.95 -24.47
N ALA A 319 1.19 -29.33 -24.48
CA ALA A 319 -0.08 -30.02 -24.70
C ALA A 319 -0.20 -30.65 -26.09
N ARG A 320 0.57 -30.18 -27.09
CA ARG A 320 0.58 -30.71 -28.45
C ARG A 320 0.83 -32.22 -28.48
N ALA A 321 1.90 -32.69 -27.85
CA ALA A 321 2.29 -34.11 -27.90
C ALA A 321 1.26 -35.02 -27.21
N SER A 322 0.72 -34.58 -26.07
CA SER A 322 -0.33 -35.33 -25.35
C SER A 322 -1.62 -35.41 -26.16
N LEU A 323 -2.05 -34.32 -26.78
CA LEU A 323 -3.30 -34.27 -27.55
C LEU A 323 -3.19 -34.97 -28.91
N GLU A 324 -2.03 -34.91 -29.58
CA GLU A 324 -1.76 -35.73 -30.76
C GLU A 324 -1.81 -37.23 -30.41
N GLY A 325 -1.25 -37.63 -29.27
CA GLY A 325 -1.32 -38.99 -28.75
C GLY A 325 -2.76 -39.45 -28.46
N ILE A 326 -3.59 -38.58 -27.88
CA ILE A 326 -5.01 -38.85 -27.63
C ILE A 326 -5.78 -38.96 -28.96
N ALA A 327 -5.56 -38.04 -29.89
CA ALA A 327 -6.19 -38.05 -31.21
C ALA A 327 -5.86 -39.32 -31.98
N MET A 328 -4.60 -39.79 -31.94
CA MET A 328 -4.19 -41.05 -32.55
C MET A 328 -4.86 -42.26 -31.90
N LYS A 329 -4.98 -42.31 -30.57
CA LYS A 329 -5.70 -43.41 -29.88
C LYS A 329 -7.18 -43.45 -30.23
N VAL A 330 -7.81 -42.29 -30.44
CA VAL A 330 -9.20 -42.19 -30.92
C VAL A 330 -9.31 -42.66 -32.37
N LEU A 331 -8.41 -42.21 -33.25
CA LEU A 331 -8.40 -42.58 -34.67
C LEU A 331 -8.13 -44.08 -34.88
N GLU A 332 -7.31 -44.70 -34.03
CA GLU A 332 -7.04 -46.14 -34.01
C GLU A 332 -8.17 -46.97 -33.39
N GLY A 333 -9.29 -46.33 -33.01
CA GLY A 333 -10.45 -47.00 -32.41
C GLY A 333 -10.19 -47.56 -31.00
N ARG A 334 -9.08 -47.17 -30.36
CA ARG A 334 -8.75 -47.61 -29.00
C ARG A 334 -9.60 -46.89 -27.96
N TRP A 335 -10.11 -45.70 -28.26
CA TRP A 335 -10.97 -44.87 -27.39
C TRP A 335 -12.23 -44.37 -28.13
N ASP A 336 -13.39 -44.42 -27.48
CA ASP A 336 -14.66 -43.84 -27.97
C ASP A 336 -14.80 -42.39 -27.48
N LEU A 337 -15.03 -41.45 -28.42
CA LEU A 337 -15.26 -40.02 -28.14
C LEU A 337 -16.46 -39.78 -27.21
N ARG A 338 -17.45 -40.69 -27.20
CA ARG A 338 -18.64 -40.56 -26.34
C ARG A 338 -18.28 -40.67 -24.86
N ASP A 339 -17.30 -41.48 -24.51
CA ASP A 339 -16.85 -41.69 -23.12
C ASP A 339 -16.11 -40.48 -22.54
N LEU A 340 -15.56 -39.61 -23.41
CA LEU A 340 -14.93 -38.34 -23.01
C LEU A 340 -15.97 -37.29 -22.60
N VAL A 341 -17.18 -37.36 -23.18
CA VAL A 341 -18.25 -36.38 -23.00
C VAL A 341 -19.24 -36.78 -21.90
N THR A 342 -19.45 -38.08 -21.69
CA THR A 342 -20.43 -38.62 -20.72
C THR A 342 -19.93 -38.67 -19.28
N GLY A 343 -18.66 -38.35 -19.01
CA GLY A 343 -18.13 -38.15 -17.66
C GLY A 343 -17.83 -39.41 -16.84
N ASP A 344 -18.31 -40.59 -17.24
CA ASP A 344 -18.11 -41.85 -16.49
C ASP A 344 -16.67 -42.38 -16.53
N ARG A 345 -15.90 -42.04 -17.59
CA ARG A 345 -14.46 -42.38 -17.73
C ARG A 345 -13.58 -41.22 -18.23
N GLY A 346 -14.17 -40.13 -18.72
CA GLY A 346 -13.46 -39.01 -19.34
C GLY A 346 -12.42 -38.34 -18.44
N LEU A 347 -12.71 -38.16 -17.15
CA LEU A 347 -11.75 -37.58 -16.20
C LEU A 347 -10.57 -38.52 -15.94
N TRP A 348 -10.83 -39.83 -15.84
CA TRP A 348 -9.82 -40.85 -15.58
C TRP A 348 -8.90 -41.06 -16.80
N LEU A 349 -9.44 -40.98 -18.01
CA LEU A 349 -8.69 -41.03 -19.28
C LEU A 349 -7.81 -39.78 -19.50
N ILE A 350 -8.25 -38.61 -19.05
CA ILE A 350 -7.43 -37.37 -19.03
C ILE A 350 -6.30 -37.51 -18.00
N MET A 351 -6.55 -38.15 -16.86
CA MET A 351 -5.56 -38.42 -15.81
C MET A 351 -4.53 -39.51 -16.20
N GLU A 352 -4.89 -40.44 -17.06
CA GLU A 352 -4.02 -41.52 -17.56
C GLU A 352 -3.07 -41.04 -18.68
N SER A 353 -3.36 -39.91 -19.32
CA SER A 353 -2.47 -39.29 -20.32
C SER A 353 -1.38 -38.45 -19.62
N GLU A 354 -0.11 -38.77 -19.90
CA GLU A 354 1.08 -38.29 -19.20
C GLU A 354 1.06 -36.82 -18.73
N GLY A 355 0.68 -36.62 -17.47
CA GLY A 355 1.08 -35.58 -16.52
C GLY A 355 0.88 -34.09 -16.88
N ALA A 356 1.10 -33.65 -18.11
CA ALA A 356 1.19 -32.25 -18.51
C ALA A 356 -0.17 -31.54 -18.55
N VAL A 357 -1.21 -32.19 -19.10
CA VAL A 357 -2.59 -31.64 -19.15
C VAL A 357 -3.18 -31.57 -17.74
N TYR A 358 -2.90 -32.58 -16.91
CA TYR A 358 -3.27 -32.58 -15.49
C TYR A 358 -2.53 -31.49 -14.70
N ARG A 359 -1.22 -31.32 -14.89
CA ARG A 359 -0.41 -30.25 -14.27
C ARG A 359 -0.87 -28.87 -14.70
N LEU A 360 -1.24 -28.69 -15.97
CA LEU A 360 -1.81 -27.45 -16.46
C LEU A 360 -3.19 -27.17 -15.88
N ALA A 361 -4.07 -28.18 -15.89
CA ALA A 361 -5.39 -28.06 -15.33
C ALA A 361 -5.28 -27.76 -13.83
N LEU A 362 -4.38 -28.40 -13.09
CA LEU A 362 -4.15 -28.11 -11.67
C LEU A 362 -3.55 -26.72 -11.46
N ALA A 363 -2.52 -26.31 -12.21
CA ALA A 363 -1.88 -25.00 -12.05
C ALA A 363 -2.83 -23.87 -12.45
N SER A 364 -3.57 -24.03 -13.56
CA SER A 364 -4.58 -23.07 -14.01
C SER A 364 -5.80 -23.06 -13.09
N LEU A 365 -6.26 -24.21 -12.61
CA LEU A 365 -7.31 -24.31 -11.61
C LEU A 365 -6.85 -23.71 -10.28
N PHE A 366 -5.59 -23.87 -9.89
CA PHE A 366 -5.02 -23.26 -8.68
C PHE A 366 -4.87 -21.75 -8.83
N LEU A 367 -4.44 -21.26 -9.99
CA LEU A 367 -4.38 -19.82 -10.30
C LEU A 367 -5.79 -19.21 -10.38
N CYS A 368 -6.75 -19.90 -11.02
CA CYS A 368 -8.14 -19.50 -11.10
C CYS A 368 -8.86 -19.60 -9.75
N LEU A 369 -8.60 -20.65 -8.95
CA LEU A 369 -9.11 -20.80 -7.59
C LEU A 369 -8.46 -19.79 -6.66
N TRP A 370 -7.18 -19.44 -6.84
CA TRP A 370 -6.55 -18.34 -6.12
C TRP A 370 -7.18 -17.00 -6.50
N CYS A 371 -7.32 -16.69 -7.79
CA CYS A 371 -8.02 -15.50 -8.27
C CYS A 371 -9.51 -15.46 -7.85
N ALA A 372 -10.17 -16.62 -7.70
CA ALA A 372 -11.57 -16.72 -7.26
C ALA A 372 -11.72 -16.75 -5.72
N ALA A 373 -10.75 -17.28 -4.98
CA ALA A 373 -10.73 -17.33 -3.51
C ALA A 373 -10.19 -16.03 -2.89
N VAL A 374 -9.32 -15.31 -3.61
CA VAL A 374 -8.99 -13.90 -3.33
C VAL A 374 -10.16 -12.99 -3.74
N GLY A 375 -11.03 -13.46 -4.64
CA GLY A 375 -12.28 -12.81 -5.02
C GLY A 375 -12.07 -11.47 -5.75
N PRO A 376 -12.93 -11.07 -6.69
CA PRO A 376 -13.09 -9.65 -6.92
C PRO A 376 -13.59 -9.02 -5.60
N PRO A 377 -13.06 -7.87 -5.16
CA PRO A 377 -13.62 -7.18 -4.02
C PRO A 377 -15.14 -6.98 -4.26
N ASP A 378 -15.96 -7.28 -3.25
CA ASP A 378 -17.42 -7.09 -3.23
C ASP A 378 -17.89 -5.63 -3.50
N VAL A 379 -16.95 -4.73 -3.82
CA VAL A 379 -17.16 -3.31 -4.13
C VAL A 379 -17.70 -3.09 -5.55
N PHE A 380 -17.47 -4.00 -6.49
CA PHE A 380 -17.98 -3.81 -7.87
C PHE A 380 -19.51 -3.76 -7.98
N GLN A 381 -20.24 -4.31 -7.00
CA GLN A 381 -21.69 -4.13 -6.94
C GLN A 381 -22.12 -2.73 -6.47
N ARG A 382 -21.32 -2.03 -5.66
CA ARG A 382 -21.68 -0.69 -5.14
C ARG A 382 -21.44 0.42 -6.16
N GLU A 383 -20.36 0.38 -6.93
CA GLU A 383 -20.10 1.38 -7.97
C GLU A 383 -21.08 1.30 -9.16
N LEU A 384 -21.48 0.07 -9.56
CA LEU A 384 -22.46 -0.14 -10.63
C LEU A 384 -23.90 0.15 -10.18
N THR A 385 -24.22 0.01 -8.90
CA THR A 385 -25.54 0.42 -8.36
C THR A 385 -25.60 1.92 -8.09
N SER A 386 -24.49 2.57 -7.74
CA SER A 386 -24.35 4.04 -7.69
C SER A 386 -24.60 4.67 -9.05
N LYS A 387 -23.99 4.17 -10.13
CA LYS A 387 -24.25 4.65 -11.50
C LYS A 387 -25.70 4.47 -12.00
N LYS A 388 -26.50 3.60 -11.37
CA LYS A 388 -27.93 3.42 -11.66
C LYS A 388 -28.86 4.27 -10.78
N ARG A 389 -28.35 4.88 -9.70
CA ARG A 389 -29.10 5.81 -8.85
C ARG A 389 -28.63 7.23 -9.13
N GLY A 390 -29.20 7.81 -10.19
CA GLY A 390 -29.29 9.25 -10.41
C GLY A 390 -27.97 10.01 -10.37
N GLY A 391 -27.32 10.15 -11.51
CA GLY A 391 -26.30 11.18 -11.68
C GLY A 391 -26.90 12.57 -11.48
N THR A 392 -26.64 13.18 -10.33
CA THR A 392 -26.61 14.63 -10.19
C THR A 392 -25.21 15.08 -10.59
N SER A 393 -25.06 15.47 -11.85
CA SER A 393 -23.91 16.22 -12.31
C SER A 393 -23.91 17.57 -11.60
N VAL A 394 -22.97 17.80 -10.68
CA VAL A 394 -22.72 19.12 -10.11
C VAL A 394 -21.93 19.93 -11.14
N SER A 395 -22.65 20.76 -11.89
CA SER A 395 -22.07 21.78 -12.76
C SER A 395 -21.54 22.92 -11.89
N ALA A 396 -20.24 22.98 -11.64
CA ALA A 396 -19.59 24.17 -11.12
C ALA A 396 -19.53 25.24 -12.25
N LYS A 397 -20.54 26.10 -12.31
CA LYS A 397 -20.42 27.39 -13.00
C LYS A 397 -19.87 28.40 -11.99
N GLY A 398 -18.66 28.90 -12.30
CA GLY A 398 -18.05 30.14 -11.81
C GLY A 398 -18.41 30.66 -10.41
N GLY A 399 -17.46 30.56 -9.49
CA GLY A 399 -17.29 31.53 -8.40
C GLY A 399 -18.20 31.45 -7.18
N GLU A 400 -19.17 30.55 -7.12
CA GLU A 400 -19.98 30.34 -5.90
C GLU A 400 -19.39 29.24 -5.01
N ALA A 401 -19.36 29.50 -3.70
CA ALA A 401 -18.80 28.60 -2.69
C ALA A 401 -19.48 27.22 -2.75
N LEU A 402 -18.68 26.15 -2.79
CA LEU A 402 -19.13 24.76 -2.79
C LEU A 402 -20.01 24.50 -1.55
N ALA A 403 -21.33 24.37 -1.73
CA ALA A 403 -22.21 23.92 -0.66
C ALA A 403 -21.98 22.41 -0.45
N LEU A 404 -21.38 22.05 0.70
CA LEU A 404 -21.23 20.66 1.11
C LEU A 404 -22.56 20.17 1.71
N GLU A 405 -23.31 19.37 0.96
CA GLU A 405 -24.54 18.69 1.40
C GLU A 405 -24.32 17.17 1.36
N GLY A 406 -24.91 16.43 2.31
CA GLY A 406 -24.78 14.97 2.40
C GLY A 406 -24.37 14.47 3.78
N ASP A 407 -24.06 13.17 3.87
CA ASP A 407 -23.44 12.60 5.06
C ASP A 407 -21.92 12.85 5.08
N PHE A 408 -21.23 12.38 6.12
CA PHE A 408 -19.79 12.62 6.27
C PHE A 408 -18.98 12.07 5.07
N ALA A 409 -19.37 10.93 4.51
CA ALA A 409 -18.66 10.30 3.41
C ALA A 409 -18.84 11.11 2.13
N ASP A 410 -20.08 11.55 1.83
CA ASP A 410 -20.38 12.39 0.67
C ASP A 410 -19.55 13.69 0.71
N MET A 411 -19.52 14.37 1.86
CA MET A 411 -18.79 15.63 2.02
C MET A 411 -17.27 15.43 1.97
N TYR A 412 -16.77 14.33 2.53
CA TYR A 412 -15.36 13.98 2.48
C TYR A 412 -14.91 13.73 1.04
N GLU A 413 -15.69 12.98 0.26
CA GLU A 413 -15.42 12.72 -1.16
C GLU A 413 -15.49 14.01 -1.99
N ALA A 414 -16.55 14.82 -1.82
CA ALA A 414 -16.68 16.10 -2.52
C ALA A 414 -15.52 17.06 -2.22
N MET A 415 -15.07 17.12 -0.97
CA MET A 415 -13.91 17.95 -0.62
C MET A 415 -12.60 17.36 -1.19
N THR A 416 -12.47 16.04 -1.27
CA THR A 416 -11.30 15.40 -1.90
C THR A 416 -11.22 15.77 -3.38
N GLU A 417 -12.34 15.74 -4.11
CA GLU A 417 -12.40 16.17 -5.51
C GLU A 417 -12.10 17.66 -5.71
N GLU A 418 -12.49 18.51 -4.75
CA GLU A 418 -12.10 19.93 -4.73
C GLU A 418 -10.59 20.10 -4.49
N LEU A 419 -10.00 19.32 -3.59
CA LEU A 419 -8.56 19.36 -3.31
C LEU A 419 -7.73 18.89 -4.51
N ASP A 420 -8.21 17.90 -5.26
CA ASP A 420 -7.57 17.39 -6.48
C ASP A 420 -7.52 18.44 -7.60
N ARG A 421 -8.45 19.39 -7.61
CA ARG A 421 -8.48 20.50 -8.56
C ARG A 421 -7.56 21.67 -8.19
N LYS A 422 -7.02 21.69 -6.97
CA LYS A 422 -6.08 22.74 -6.53
C LYS A 422 -4.80 22.73 -7.35
N CYS A 423 -4.11 23.87 -7.37
CA CYS A 423 -2.86 24.10 -8.10
C CYS A 423 -1.68 23.30 -7.52
N LYS A 424 -1.75 21.97 -7.66
CA LYS A 424 -0.79 20.96 -7.22
C LYS A 424 -1.03 19.67 -8.00
N PRO A 425 -0.05 18.76 -8.13
CA PRO A 425 -0.34 17.40 -8.55
C PRO A 425 -1.34 16.72 -7.59
N VAL A 426 -2.25 15.92 -8.13
CA VAL A 426 -3.27 15.17 -7.36
C VAL A 426 -2.59 14.36 -6.25
N GLY A 427 -3.11 14.45 -5.02
CA GLY A 427 -2.57 13.75 -3.84
C GLY A 427 -1.17 14.18 -3.36
N SER A 428 -0.53 15.18 -3.97
CA SER A 428 0.87 15.55 -3.65
C SER A 428 1.10 16.16 -2.26
N LEU A 429 0.06 16.64 -1.57
CA LEU A 429 0.14 17.08 -0.18
C LEU A 429 -0.14 15.94 0.82
N GLY A 430 -0.38 14.72 0.33
CA GLY A 430 -0.48 13.50 1.12
C GLY A 430 -1.52 13.58 2.24
N THR A 431 -1.14 13.22 3.47
CA THR A 431 -2.01 13.19 4.65
C THR A 431 -2.70 14.53 4.94
N LEU A 432 -2.11 15.66 4.51
CA LEU A 432 -2.71 16.98 4.70
C LEU A 432 -4.01 17.15 3.91
N GLU A 433 -4.15 16.49 2.76
CA GLU A 433 -5.37 16.52 1.95
C GLU A 433 -6.49 15.74 2.64
N ASP A 434 -6.19 14.54 3.13
CA ASP A 434 -7.12 13.71 3.91
C ASP A 434 -7.57 14.46 5.19
N TRP A 435 -6.64 15.08 5.91
CA TRP A 435 -6.98 15.89 7.08
C TRP A 435 -7.86 17.10 6.72
N CYS A 436 -7.60 17.75 5.58
CA CYS A 436 -8.41 18.86 5.10
C CYS A 436 -9.84 18.41 4.76
N ALA A 437 -9.98 17.31 4.02
CA ALA A 437 -11.26 16.75 3.61
C ALA A 437 -12.11 16.32 4.81
N ARG A 438 -11.50 15.65 5.80
CA ARG A 438 -12.20 15.28 7.04
C ARG A 438 -12.66 16.50 7.82
N LEU A 439 -11.78 17.49 7.97
CA LEU A 439 -12.12 18.69 8.73
C LEU A 439 -13.25 19.48 8.05
N ALA A 440 -13.21 19.58 6.71
CA ALA A 440 -14.28 20.18 5.92
C ALA A 440 -15.61 19.43 6.09
N ALA A 441 -15.60 18.09 6.04
CA ALA A 441 -16.78 17.26 6.24
C ALA A 441 -17.35 17.37 7.67
N LEU A 442 -16.51 17.40 8.70
CA LEU A 442 -16.94 17.60 10.09
C LEU A 442 -17.56 18.98 10.31
N GLN A 443 -16.91 20.02 9.81
CA GLN A 443 -17.38 21.41 9.95
C GLN A 443 -18.48 21.77 8.95
N LYS A 444 -18.80 20.87 8.01
CA LYS A 444 -19.72 21.10 6.89
C LYS A 444 -19.39 22.40 6.15
N SER A 445 -18.09 22.63 5.91
CA SER A 445 -17.58 23.85 5.32
C SER A 445 -16.48 23.54 4.31
N PRO A 446 -16.54 24.06 3.07
CA PRO A 446 -15.47 23.92 2.09
C PRO A 446 -14.22 24.73 2.46
N THR A 447 -14.32 25.59 3.47
CA THR A 447 -13.22 26.40 4.01
C THR A 447 -13.12 26.14 5.52
N PRO A 448 -12.67 24.94 5.92
CA PRO A 448 -12.56 24.61 7.33
C PRO A 448 -11.59 25.56 8.04
N SER A 449 -11.85 25.84 9.30
CA SER A 449 -11.00 26.73 10.12
C SER A 449 -10.89 26.23 11.55
N ILE A 450 -9.76 26.52 12.21
CA ILE A 450 -9.56 26.26 13.64
C ILE A 450 -9.21 27.58 14.30
N ARG A 451 -10.07 28.01 15.22
CA ARG A 451 -10.01 29.32 15.88
C ARG A 451 -9.71 29.15 17.36
N SER A 452 -10.33 28.18 18.02
CA SER A 452 -10.30 28.04 19.47
C SER A 452 -10.04 26.58 19.87
N PRO A 453 -8.79 26.10 19.73
CA PRO A 453 -8.42 24.76 20.17
C PRO A 453 -8.24 24.69 21.70
N VAL A 454 -8.63 23.55 22.30
CA VAL A 454 -8.40 23.28 23.73
C VAL A 454 -7.79 21.90 23.93
N LEU A 455 -6.77 21.83 24.77
CA LEU A 455 -6.19 20.59 25.28
C LEU A 455 -6.82 20.24 26.63
N ILE A 456 -7.37 19.03 26.71
CA ILE A 456 -7.89 18.47 27.96
C ILE A 456 -6.96 17.33 28.37
N ILE A 457 -6.30 17.48 29.52
CA ILE A 457 -5.44 16.45 30.11
C ILE A 457 -6.16 15.79 31.27
N PHE A 458 -6.33 14.47 31.19
CA PHE A 458 -6.85 13.68 32.30
C PHE A 458 -5.71 13.01 33.07
N CYS A 459 -5.71 13.19 34.39
CA CYS A 459 -4.65 12.70 35.27
C CYS A 459 -5.19 11.64 36.22
N ALA A 460 -4.54 10.47 36.30
CA ALA A 460 -4.85 9.47 37.32
C ALA A 460 -3.68 8.51 37.59
N ASP A 461 -3.73 7.82 38.73
CA ASP A 461 -2.74 6.81 39.11
C ASP A 461 -3.27 5.38 38.96
N HIS A 462 -2.36 4.43 38.71
CA HIS A 462 -2.72 3.02 38.53
C HIS A 462 -2.25 2.13 39.67
N GLY A 463 -3.13 1.26 40.18
CA GLY A 463 -2.78 0.33 41.26
C GLY A 463 -1.65 -0.63 40.92
N VAL A 464 -1.50 -0.99 39.63
CA VAL A 464 -0.41 -1.85 39.13
C VAL A 464 0.97 -1.19 39.27
N ALA A 465 1.04 0.14 39.27
CA ALA A 465 2.30 0.87 39.32
C ALA A 465 2.90 1.00 40.71
N LYS A 466 2.09 0.78 41.76
CA LYS A 466 2.59 0.73 43.15
C LYS A 466 3.73 -0.27 43.26
N SER A 467 4.67 -0.01 44.16
CA SER A 467 5.71 -1.00 44.50
C SER A 467 5.07 -2.30 44.99
N GLU A 468 5.76 -3.43 44.85
CA GLU A 468 5.29 -4.72 45.36
C GLU A 468 4.97 -4.68 46.87
N ALA A 469 5.80 -3.98 47.65
CA ALA A 469 5.56 -3.73 49.08
C ALA A 469 4.27 -2.96 49.40
N ARG A 470 3.70 -2.25 48.42
CA ARG A 470 2.44 -1.50 48.51
C ARG A 470 1.31 -2.16 47.71
N GLY A 471 1.47 -3.43 47.34
CA GLY A 471 0.45 -4.23 46.67
C GLY A 471 0.33 -4.04 45.15
N GLY A 472 1.27 -3.32 44.52
CA GLY A 472 1.35 -3.23 43.06
C GLY A 472 2.37 -4.21 42.47
N GLU A 473 2.83 -3.93 41.25
CA GLU A 473 3.79 -4.75 40.49
C GLU A 473 5.05 -3.94 40.10
N GLY A 474 5.09 -2.63 40.38
CA GLY A 474 6.20 -1.73 40.04
C GLY A 474 6.52 -1.72 38.55
N CYS A 475 5.56 -1.30 37.72
CA CYS A 475 5.64 -1.34 36.26
C CYS A 475 6.28 -0.11 35.60
N SER A 476 6.65 0.92 36.37
CA SER A 476 7.24 2.17 35.88
C SER A 476 8.68 2.35 36.39
N GLY A 477 9.50 3.06 35.62
CA GLY A 477 10.83 3.52 36.05
C GLY A 477 10.78 4.68 37.06
N PHE A 478 9.62 5.31 37.24
CA PHE A 478 9.40 6.41 38.17
C PHE A 478 8.45 5.98 39.30
N PRO A 479 8.65 6.49 40.54
CA PRO A 479 7.67 6.35 41.62
C PRO A 479 6.30 6.92 41.24
N GLN A 480 5.24 6.34 41.79
CA GLN A 480 3.87 6.79 41.53
C GLN A 480 3.63 8.23 41.98
N GLU A 481 4.32 8.68 43.02
CA GLU A 481 4.25 10.03 43.56
C GLU A 481 4.68 11.12 42.56
N VAL A 482 5.42 10.75 41.51
CA VAL A 482 5.84 11.67 40.44
C VAL A 482 4.65 12.27 39.70
N THR A 483 3.52 11.56 39.58
CA THR A 483 2.29 12.07 38.94
C THR A 483 1.88 13.44 39.50
N ARG A 484 1.98 13.64 40.83
CA ARG A 484 1.67 14.95 41.44
C ARG A 484 2.68 16.04 41.12
N SER A 485 3.95 15.66 41.01
CA SER A 485 5.01 16.62 40.67
C SER A 485 4.81 17.13 39.24
N ILE A 486 4.41 16.26 38.33
CA ILE A 486 4.04 16.63 36.96
C ILE A 486 2.78 17.51 36.97
N LEU A 487 1.76 17.16 37.75
CA LEU A 487 0.54 17.97 37.89
C LEU A 487 0.84 19.41 38.37
N LYS A 488 1.73 19.56 39.37
CA LYS A 488 2.23 20.88 39.79
C LYS A 488 2.95 21.60 38.65
N GLY A 489 3.78 20.87 37.90
CA GLY A 489 4.50 21.39 36.74
C GLY A 489 3.57 21.92 35.64
N LEU A 490 2.46 21.24 35.37
CA LEU A 490 1.43 21.71 34.43
C LEU A 490 0.85 23.06 34.85
N ASN A 491 0.45 23.18 36.12
CA ASN A 491 -0.16 24.41 36.65
C ASN A 491 0.82 25.59 36.72
N THR A 492 2.10 25.29 36.92
CA THR A 492 3.17 26.30 37.03
C THR A 492 3.86 26.61 35.70
N GLY A 493 3.44 25.96 34.60
CA GLY A 493 4.00 26.20 33.28
C GLY A 493 5.37 25.58 33.03
N LEU A 494 5.80 24.61 33.86
CA LEU A 494 7.12 24.00 33.82
C LEU A 494 7.21 22.75 32.93
N THR A 495 6.09 22.10 32.65
CA THR A 495 6.05 20.89 31.80
C THR A 495 5.86 21.25 30.33
N ALA A 496 5.96 20.27 29.43
CA ALA A 496 5.91 20.52 28.00
C ALA A 496 4.54 21.02 27.54
N ALA A 497 3.45 20.47 28.08
CA ALA A 497 2.09 20.82 27.66
C ALA A 497 1.78 22.32 27.76
N PRO A 498 1.92 23.02 28.91
CA PRO A 498 1.62 24.46 29.00
C PRO A 498 2.55 25.31 28.11
N VAL A 499 3.82 24.92 27.95
CA VAL A 499 4.77 25.61 27.06
C VAL A 499 4.32 25.51 25.60
N LEU A 500 3.99 24.30 25.15
CA LEU A 500 3.56 24.04 23.78
C LEU A 500 2.13 24.55 23.50
N ALA A 501 1.25 24.53 24.50
CA ALA A 501 -0.11 25.09 24.44
C ALA A 501 -0.05 26.61 24.21
N LYS A 502 0.78 27.32 24.98
CA LYS A 502 1.03 28.74 24.77
C LYS A 502 1.60 29.03 23.38
N ALA A 503 2.56 28.23 22.92
CA ALA A 503 3.17 28.41 21.60
C ALA A 503 2.18 28.22 20.43
N ASN A 504 1.18 27.34 20.60
CA ASN A 504 0.18 27.04 19.57
C ASN A 504 -1.15 27.78 19.77
N ASN A 505 -1.25 28.67 20.76
CA ASN A 505 -2.48 29.35 21.16
C ASN A 505 -3.63 28.36 21.38
N VAL A 506 -3.39 27.43 22.30
CA VAL A 506 -4.31 26.37 22.73
C VAL A 506 -4.61 26.56 24.20
N ASP A 507 -5.89 26.55 24.56
CA ASP A 507 -6.29 26.59 25.97
C ASP A 507 -5.99 25.26 26.64
N LEU A 508 -5.48 25.28 27.87
CA LEU A 508 -5.11 24.07 28.59
C LEU A 508 -6.06 23.86 29.77
N LYS A 509 -6.70 22.69 29.82
CA LYS A 509 -7.52 22.24 30.94
C LYS A 509 -6.95 20.97 31.54
N VAL A 510 -6.73 20.97 32.84
CA VAL A 510 -6.20 19.81 33.57
C VAL A 510 -7.24 19.27 34.53
N VAL A 511 -7.58 18.00 34.37
CA VAL A 511 -8.64 17.34 35.14
C VAL A 511 -8.06 16.16 35.91
N ASP A 512 -8.09 16.26 37.24
CA ASP A 512 -7.71 15.15 38.11
C ASP A 512 -8.90 14.21 38.29
N VAL A 513 -8.78 12.98 37.78
CA VAL A 513 -9.82 11.95 37.85
C VAL A 513 -9.42 10.77 38.73
N GLY A 514 -8.24 10.83 39.37
CA GLY A 514 -7.79 9.75 40.26
C GLY A 514 -6.31 9.76 40.63
N VAL A 515 -5.66 10.91 40.76
CA VAL A 515 -4.28 11.00 41.27
C VAL A 515 -4.29 10.70 42.79
N SER A 516 -3.44 9.78 43.23
CA SER A 516 -3.34 9.40 44.66
C SER A 516 -2.79 10.55 45.49
N GLU A 517 -3.09 10.62 46.80
CA GLU A 517 -2.67 11.69 47.74
C GLU A 517 -1.47 11.36 48.65
N GLY A 518 -0.87 10.17 48.56
CA GLY A 518 0.51 9.90 49.05
C GLY A 518 0.67 10.12 50.56
N ARG A 519 1.91 10.23 51.06
CA ARG A 519 2.19 10.57 52.47
C ARG A 519 2.88 11.92 52.58
N GLY A 520 2.31 12.81 53.39
CA GLY A 520 2.78 14.18 53.65
C GLY A 520 1.69 15.21 53.35
N ASP A 521 1.61 16.28 54.14
CA ASP A 521 0.68 17.38 53.87
C ASP A 521 0.95 17.95 52.47
N PRO A 522 -0.10 18.25 51.69
CA PRO A 522 0.09 18.91 50.41
C PRO A 522 0.73 20.29 50.66
N PRO A 523 1.79 20.68 49.93
CA PRO A 523 2.00 22.11 49.69
C PRO A 523 0.69 22.63 49.08
N SER A 524 0.12 23.69 49.65
CA SER A 524 -1.25 24.19 49.38
C SER A 524 -1.59 24.49 47.92
N ASP A 525 -0.61 24.43 47.01
CA ASP A 525 -0.64 25.02 45.67
C ASP A 525 -0.67 23.98 44.53
N ALA A 526 -0.68 22.67 44.84
CA ALA A 526 -0.66 21.59 43.84
C ALA A 526 -2.05 20.99 43.58
N LYS A 527 -3.02 21.80 43.10
CA LYS A 527 -4.37 21.32 42.74
C LYS A 527 -4.61 21.44 41.25
N ALA A 528 -5.15 20.39 40.61
CA ALA A 528 -5.67 20.51 39.24
C ALA A 528 -6.72 21.63 39.16
N GLU A 529 -6.89 22.22 37.97
CA GLU A 529 -7.91 23.25 37.72
C GLU A 529 -9.31 22.73 38.10
N VAL A 530 -9.59 21.45 37.84
CA VAL A 530 -10.81 20.76 38.24
C VAL A 530 -10.50 19.34 38.72
N SER A 531 -11.14 18.91 39.82
CA SER A 531 -10.95 17.57 40.40
C SER A 531 -12.29 16.81 40.47
N PHE A 532 -12.31 15.60 39.91
CA PHE A 532 -13.44 14.65 39.94
C PHE A 532 -12.94 13.24 40.31
N LYS A 533 -12.36 13.12 41.51
CA LYS A 533 -11.84 11.84 42.02
C LYS A 533 -12.96 10.95 42.56
N LEU A 534 -13.16 9.80 41.93
CA LEU A 534 -13.95 8.71 42.53
C LEU A 534 -13.14 7.88 43.53
N ARG A 535 -11.82 7.79 43.31
CA ARG A 535 -10.84 7.11 44.18
C ARG A 535 -9.44 7.67 43.92
N GLU A 536 -8.57 7.51 44.91
CA GLU A 536 -7.12 7.65 44.77
C GLU A 536 -6.48 6.47 44.02
N GLY A 537 -6.42 6.60 42.71
CA GLY A 537 -5.89 5.60 41.79
C GLY A 537 -6.77 4.36 41.62
N THR A 538 -6.53 3.63 40.55
CA THR A 538 -7.23 2.36 40.30
C THR A 538 -6.73 1.24 41.24
N ARG A 539 -7.52 0.17 41.37
CA ARG A 539 -7.04 -1.06 42.03
C ARG A 539 -6.01 -1.78 41.13
N ASN A 540 -5.18 -2.65 41.71
CA ASN A 540 -4.24 -3.45 40.93
C ASN A 540 -4.99 -4.48 40.09
N CYS A 541 -4.99 -4.29 38.77
CA CYS A 541 -5.67 -5.14 37.81
C CYS A 541 -5.12 -6.58 37.73
N CYS A 542 -3.93 -6.85 38.28
CA CYS A 542 -3.39 -8.21 38.41
C CYS A 542 -4.03 -9.01 39.55
N ARG A 543 -4.78 -8.35 40.45
CA ARG A 543 -5.38 -8.96 41.65
C ARG A 543 -6.91 -8.93 41.65
N GLY A 544 -7.53 -8.27 40.67
CA GLY A 544 -8.95 -8.02 40.66
C GLY A 544 -9.33 -6.95 39.63
N HIS A 545 -10.57 -6.46 39.70
CA HIS A 545 -11.03 -5.38 38.84
C HIS A 545 -10.39 -4.05 39.23
N ALA A 546 -9.81 -3.34 38.25
CA ALA A 546 -9.27 -1.99 38.42
C ALA A 546 -10.32 -1.00 38.94
N MET A 547 -11.55 -1.13 38.46
CA MET A 547 -12.72 -0.30 38.78
C MET A 547 -14.04 -1.10 38.67
N THR A 548 -15.12 -0.61 39.27
CA THR A 548 -16.47 -1.17 39.08
C THR A 548 -17.06 -0.62 37.79
N SER A 549 -18.07 -1.29 37.22
CA SER A 549 -18.76 -0.78 36.02
C SER A 549 -19.38 0.59 36.25
N GLY A 550 -19.92 0.85 37.45
CA GLY A 550 -20.46 2.17 37.81
C GLY A 550 -19.39 3.27 37.88
N GLU A 551 -18.16 2.94 38.30
CA GLU A 551 -17.02 3.87 38.25
C GLU A 551 -16.64 4.18 36.80
N VAL A 552 -16.60 3.18 35.90
CA VAL A 552 -16.31 3.38 34.47
C VAL A 552 -17.28 4.38 33.84
N PHE A 553 -18.59 4.17 34.01
CA PHE A 553 -19.60 5.05 33.40
C PHE A 553 -19.51 6.49 33.94
N LYS A 554 -19.28 6.66 35.26
CA LYS A 554 -19.11 8.00 35.86
C LYS A 554 -17.86 8.70 35.31
N LEU A 555 -16.76 7.99 35.11
CA LEU A 555 -15.52 8.57 34.58
C LEU A 555 -15.64 8.91 33.09
N MET A 556 -16.31 8.07 32.30
CA MET A 556 -16.67 8.42 30.91
C MET A 556 -17.55 9.67 30.87
N GLU A 557 -18.52 9.78 31.79
CA GLU A 557 -19.39 10.96 31.88
C GLU A 557 -18.63 12.24 32.25
N VAL A 558 -17.56 12.16 33.05
CA VAL A 558 -16.64 13.30 33.29
C VAL A 558 -16.00 13.73 31.97
N GLY A 559 -15.48 12.80 31.18
CA GLY A 559 -14.91 13.08 29.87
C GLY A 559 -15.89 13.74 28.89
N ARG A 560 -17.14 13.23 28.86
CA ARG A 560 -18.25 13.80 28.09
C ARG A 560 -18.57 15.22 28.54
N THR A 561 -18.69 15.44 29.85
CA THR A 561 -18.98 16.75 30.43
C THR A 561 -17.92 17.77 30.08
N LYS A 562 -16.63 17.41 30.13
CA LYS A 562 -15.53 18.34 29.81
C LYS A 562 -15.51 18.74 28.34
N VAL A 563 -15.91 17.84 27.43
CA VAL A 563 -16.13 18.21 26.02
C VAL A 563 -17.32 19.14 25.88
N ARG A 564 -18.46 18.85 26.51
CA ARG A 564 -19.64 19.76 26.48
C ARG A 564 -19.31 21.16 27.00
N GLU A 565 -18.59 21.27 28.11
CA GLU A 565 -18.11 22.55 28.65
C GLU A 565 -17.18 23.27 27.66
N ALA A 566 -16.28 22.54 27.01
CA ALA A 566 -15.40 23.12 26.00
C ALA A 566 -16.17 23.69 24.81
N LEU A 567 -17.18 22.97 24.31
CA LEU A 567 -18.03 23.44 23.23
C LEU A 567 -18.90 24.63 23.63
N ALA A 568 -19.39 24.67 24.88
CA ALA A 568 -20.11 25.82 25.42
C ALA A 568 -19.23 27.09 25.48
N GLN A 569 -17.91 26.90 25.60
CA GLN A 569 -16.89 27.96 25.50
C GLN A 569 -16.42 28.22 24.07
N GLN A 570 -17.13 27.68 23.07
CA GLN A 570 -16.87 27.86 21.64
C GLN A 570 -15.53 27.29 21.16
N HIS A 571 -14.98 26.28 21.85
CA HIS A 571 -13.85 25.55 21.31
C HIS A 571 -14.27 24.71 20.09
N ASP A 572 -13.45 24.72 19.04
CA ASP A 572 -13.74 24.07 17.76
C ASP A 572 -12.82 22.88 17.43
N LEU A 573 -11.85 22.61 18.31
CA LEU A 573 -10.94 21.47 18.23
C LEU A 573 -10.59 20.99 19.64
N ILE A 574 -10.75 19.68 19.87
CA ILE A 574 -10.33 19.03 21.11
C ILE A 574 -8.98 18.35 20.90
N LEU A 575 -8.01 18.65 21.75
CA LEU A 575 -6.79 17.88 21.89
C LEU A 575 -6.92 17.06 23.17
N LEU A 576 -6.55 15.79 23.10
CA LEU A 576 -6.59 14.91 24.26
C LEU A 576 -5.19 14.55 24.72
N GLY A 577 -4.95 14.73 26.00
CA GLY A 577 -3.72 14.33 26.67
C GLY A 577 -4.01 13.56 27.94
N GLU A 578 -2.98 12.93 28.48
CA GLU A 578 -3.10 12.07 29.64
C GLU A 578 -1.80 12.06 30.44
N ILE A 579 -1.94 11.79 31.74
CA ILE A 579 -0.83 11.61 32.67
C ILE A 579 -1.21 10.52 33.66
N GLY A 580 -0.39 9.48 33.76
CA GLY A 580 -0.55 8.50 34.81
C GLY A 580 0.59 7.51 34.92
N ILE A 581 1.22 7.41 36.09
CA ILE A 581 2.26 6.41 36.28
C ILE A 581 1.64 5.01 36.22
N GLY A 582 2.00 4.26 35.17
CA GLY A 582 1.52 2.90 34.87
C GLY A 582 0.61 2.78 33.64
N ASN A 583 0.15 3.90 33.08
CA ASN A 583 -0.75 3.99 31.93
C ASN A 583 -0.30 3.16 30.72
N THR A 584 0.99 3.18 30.33
CA THR A 584 1.50 2.41 29.19
C THR A 584 1.37 0.90 29.38
N THR A 585 1.49 0.42 30.62
CA THR A 585 1.28 -1.00 30.95
C THR A 585 -0.19 -1.36 30.80
N ILE A 586 -1.07 -0.47 31.26
CA ILE A 586 -2.53 -0.64 31.13
C ILE A 586 -2.98 -0.57 29.67
N SER A 587 -2.44 0.36 28.88
CA SER A 587 -2.70 0.48 27.45
C SER A 587 -2.26 -0.77 26.69
N SER A 588 -1.06 -1.32 26.96
CA SER A 588 -0.63 -2.59 26.37
C SER A 588 -1.52 -3.76 26.79
N LEU A 589 -1.96 -3.80 28.04
CA LEU A 589 -2.87 -4.83 28.54
C LEU A 589 -4.24 -4.78 27.83
N LEU A 590 -4.84 -3.60 27.73
CA LEU A 590 -6.12 -3.40 27.03
C LEU A 590 -6.00 -3.72 25.53
N LEU A 591 -4.90 -3.32 24.90
CA LEU A 591 -4.63 -3.63 23.50
C LEU A 591 -4.52 -5.14 23.26
N CYS A 592 -3.74 -5.86 24.07
CA CYS A 592 -3.65 -7.32 23.99
C CYS A 592 -5.00 -7.99 24.24
N ALA A 593 -5.76 -7.50 25.23
CA ALA A 593 -7.10 -8.03 25.49
C ALA A 593 -8.04 -7.83 24.30
N LEU A 594 -8.02 -6.67 23.63
CA LEU A 594 -8.90 -6.40 22.49
C LEU A 594 -8.49 -7.13 21.20
N THR A 595 -7.19 -7.23 20.94
CA THR A 595 -6.67 -7.67 19.63
C THR A 595 -6.12 -9.10 19.63
N GLY A 596 -5.82 -9.65 20.80
CA GLY A 596 -5.14 -10.94 20.94
C GLY A 596 -3.65 -10.94 20.60
N CYS A 597 -3.03 -9.77 20.33
CA CYS A 597 -1.59 -9.71 20.05
C CYS A 597 -0.72 -10.15 21.24
N ASP A 598 0.49 -10.65 20.98
CA ASP A 598 1.40 -11.06 22.06
C ASP A 598 1.81 -9.81 22.86
N PRO A 599 1.80 -9.87 24.21
CA PRO A 599 2.32 -8.80 25.05
C PRO A 599 3.72 -8.29 24.68
N LYS A 600 4.58 -9.13 24.08
CA LYS A 600 5.90 -8.73 23.56
C LYS A 600 5.82 -7.72 22.41
N GLU A 601 4.75 -7.76 21.61
CA GLU A 601 4.53 -6.87 20.47
C GLU A 601 3.85 -5.57 20.90
N ALA A 602 3.05 -5.62 21.97
CA ALA A 602 2.33 -4.45 22.49
C ALA A 602 3.18 -3.59 23.44
N CYS A 603 4.07 -4.19 24.24
CA CYS A 603 4.78 -3.49 25.30
C CYS A 603 6.00 -2.72 24.79
N GLY A 604 5.97 -1.38 24.90
CA GLY A 604 7.11 -0.51 24.64
C GLY A 604 7.89 -0.09 25.89
N VAL A 605 8.77 0.90 25.71
CA VAL A 605 9.72 1.38 26.72
C VAL A 605 9.05 2.13 27.87
N GLY A 606 7.92 2.79 27.63
CA GLY A 606 7.26 3.71 28.55
C GLY A 606 8.14 4.89 28.96
N ALA A 607 7.90 5.41 30.16
CA ALA A 607 8.74 6.43 30.78
C ALA A 607 10.10 5.84 31.19
N THR A 608 11.20 6.46 30.75
CA THR A 608 12.57 6.01 31.06
C THR A 608 13.35 7.08 31.82
N VAL A 609 14.24 6.67 32.73
CA VAL A 609 15.11 7.57 33.51
C VAL A 609 16.39 7.95 32.73
N GLY A 610 16.69 7.24 31.64
CA GLY A 610 17.82 7.49 30.75
C GLY A 610 17.47 7.26 29.28
N ARG A 611 18.43 7.57 28.39
CA ARG A 611 18.29 7.34 26.93
C ARG A 611 18.41 5.87 26.53
N GLU A 612 19.06 5.06 27.36
CA GLU A 612 19.20 3.63 27.09
C GLU A 612 17.90 2.85 27.33
N ILE A 613 17.60 1.94 26.40
CA ILE A 613 16.42 1.08 26.47
C ILE A 613 16.71 -0.10 27.39
N SER A 614 16.02 -0.13 28.55
CA SER A 614 16.11 -1.25 29.47
C SER A 614 15.27 -2.44 29.00
N LYS A 615 15.92 -3.44 28.38
CA LYS A 615 15.29 -4.71 28.02
C LYS A 615 14.65 -5.41 29.24
N LYS A 616 15.25 -5.25 30.43
CA LYS A 616 14.71 -5.79 31.69
C LYS A 616 13.39 -5.12 32.09
N ALA A 617 13.26 -3.80 31.92
CA ALA A 617 12.02 -3.08 32.20
C ALA A 617 10.90 -3.51 31.25
N ILE A 618 11.19 -3.66 29.96
CA ILE A 618 10.24 -4.18 28.97
C ILE A 618 9.82 -5.61 29.33
N ALA A 619 10.78 -6.50 29.61
CA ALA A 619 10.48 -7.88 29.99
C ALA A 619 9.61 -7.97 31.25
N LYS A 620 9.86 -7.10 32.25
CA LYS A 620 9.00 -6.98 33.43
C LYS A 620 7.58 -6.55 33.05
N LYS A 621 7.44 -5.52 32.20
CA LYS A 621 6.13 -5.04 31.70
C LYS A 621 5.36 -6.16 30.97
N VAL A 622 6.04 -6.88 30.08
CA VAL A 622 5.48 -8.06 29.37
C VAL A 622 5.01 -9.12 30.37
N GLY A 623 5.79 -9.40 31.41
CA GLY A 623 5.41 -10.33 32.47
C GLY A 623 4.17 -9.90 33.24
N ILE A 624 4.06 -8.60 33.57
CA ILE A 624 2.89 -8.02 34.24
C ILE A 624 1.64 -8.12 33.36
N VAL A 625 1.75 -7.76 32.08
CA VAL A 625 0.64 -7.87 31.12
C VAL A 625 0.18 -9.34 30.99
N ARG A 626 1.11 -10.28 30.85
CA ARG A 626 0.79 -11.72 30.79
C ARG A 626 0.11 -12.21 32.05
N LYS A 627 0.61 -11.83 33.24
CA LYS A 627 0.01 -12.16 34.54
C LYS A 627 -1.42 -11.62 34.66
N ALA A 628 -1.66 -10.39 34.24
CA ALA A 628 -2.99 -9.78 34.26
C ALA A 628 -3.96 -10.51 33.31
N LEU A 629 -3.52 -10.84 32.08
CA LEU A 629 -4.32 -11.60 31.12
C LEU A 629 -4.61 -13.03 31.60
N SER A 630 -3.63 -13.73 32.20
CA SER A 630 -3.84 -15.10 32.70
C SER A 630 -4.78 -15.18 33.90
N SER A 631 -4.95 -14.08 34.64
CA SER A 631 -5.93 -13.99 35.74
C SER A 631 -7.39 -13.95 35.26
N GLN A 632 -7.61 -14.00 33.94
CA GLN A 632 -8.92 -13.99 33.31
C GLN A 632 -9.48 -15.42 33.17
N SER A 633 -10.42 -15.78 34.03
CA SER A 633 -11.27 -16.96 33.82
C SER A 633 -12.42 -16.59 32.88
N GLY A 634 -12.40 -17.11 31.64
CA GLY A 634 -13.37 -16.79 30.59
C GLY A 634 -12.88 -15.68 29.67
N GLY A 635 -12.56 -16.03 28.42
CA GLY A 635 -11.92 -15.13 27.45
C GLY A 635 -12.66 -13.81 27.20
N VAL A 636 -12.02 -12.91 26.45
CA VAL A 636 -12.36 -11.50 26.14
C VAL A 636 -13.83 -11.22 25.78
N ARG A 637 -14.60 -12.25 25.40
CA ARG A 637 -15.96 -12.13 24.84
C ARG A 637 -17.10 -11.90 25.84
N THR A 638 -16.90 -11.99 27.15
CA THR A 638 -18.02 -12.06 28.10
C THR A 638 -18.53 -10.72 28.69
N GLY A 639 -18.17 -9.55 28.14
CA GLY A 639 -18.68 -8.27 28.70
C GLY A 639 -18.49 -6.96 27.91
N GLY A 640 -17.87 -6.99 26.73
CA GLY A 640 -17.69 -5.81 25.87
C GLY A 640 -16.62 -4.80 26.36
N PRO A 641 -16.45 -3.67 25.64
CA PRO A 641 -15.34 -2.73 25.87
C PRO A 641 -15.35 -2.06 27.24
N THR A 642 -16.53 -1.79 27.80
CA THR A 642 -16.68 -1.17 29.13
C THR A 642 -16.33 -2.14 30.26
N ALA A 643 -16.59 -3.44 30.09
CA ALA A 643 -16.14 -4.46 31.04
C ALA A 643 -14.61 -4.61 31.03
N LEU A 644 -13.97 -4.45 29.87
CA LEU A 644 -12.50 -4.41 29.79
C LEU A 644 -11.92 -3.20 30.52
N LEU A 645 -12.53 -2.02 30.38
CA LEU A 645 -12.18 -0.84 31.19
C LEU A 645 -12.38 -1.09 32.69
N ALA A 646 -13.49 -1.72 33.09
CA ALA A 646 -13.73 -2.08 34.49
C ALA A 646 -12.63 -2.99 35.04
N ARG A 647 -12.22 -3.99 34.25
CA ARG A 647 -11.26 -5.00 34.66
C ARG A 647 -9.83 -4.46 34.69
N PHE A 648 -9.39 -3.80 33.62
CA PHE A 648 -7.99 -3.48 33.39
C PHE A 648 -7.69 -1.98 33.28
N GLY A 649 -8.70 -1.12 33.08
CA GLY A 649 -8.53 0.27 32.68
C GLY A 649 -7.95 1.24 33.71
N GLY A 650 -7.73 2.46 33.23
CA GLY A 650 -7.37 3.64 34.00
C GLY A 650 -8.54 4.62 34.10
N ALA A 651 -8.50 5.53 35.07
CA ALA A 651 -9.55 6.54 35.21
C ALA A 651 -9.45 7.63 34.13
N GLU A 652 -8.23 8.00 33.78
CA GLU A 652 -7.88 8.86 32.66
C GLU A 652 -8.29 8.23 31.32
N LEU A 653 -8.06 6.93 31.11
CA LEU A 653 -8.53 6.21 29.92
C LEU A 653 -10.05 6.21 29.79
N CYS A 654 -10.79 6.01 30.88
CA CYS A 654 -12.26 6.10 30.86
C CYS A 654 -12.74 7.51 30.47
N ALA A 655 -12.11 8.55 31.03
CA ALA A 655 -12.43 9.94 30.68
C ALA A 655 -12.11 10.24 29.21
N LEU A 656 -10.94 9.81 28.70
CA LEU A 656 -10.58 9.93 27.28
C LEU A 656 -11.62 9.27 26.36
N VAL A 657 -12.05 8.04 26.68
CA VAL A 657 -13.09 7.33 25.91
C VAL A 657 -14.39 8.15 25.89
N GLY A 658 -14.81 8.66 27.05
CA GLY A 658 -15.98 9.53 27.16
C GLY A 658 -15.88 10.80 26.31
N SER A 659 -14.72 11.47 26.33
CA SER A 659 -14.46 12.66 25.53
C SER A 659 -14.53 12.38 24.03
N ILE A 660 -13.96 11.26 23.57
CA ILE A 660 -14.01 10.87 22.14
C ILE A 660 -15.44 10.60 21.69
N LEU A 661 -16.24 9.90 22.52
CA LEU A 661 -17.64 9.60 22.19
C LEU A 661 -18.48 10.88 22.15
N GLU A 662 -18.30 11.81 23.09
CA GLU A 662 -19.01 13.10 23.05
C GLU A 662 -18.59 13.93 21.82
N ALA A 663 -17.29 14.04 21.55
CA ALA A 663 -16.80 14.78 20.39
C ALA A 663 -17.35 14.20 19.08
N SER A 664 -17.42 12.88 18.98
CA SER A 664 -18.10 12.17 17.89
C SER A 664 -19.57 12.55 17.77
N GLU A 665 -20.34 12.54 18.86
CA GLU A 665 -21.76 12.91 18.84
C GLU A 665 -21.99 14.38 18.45
N LYS A 666 -21.01 15.25 18.72
CA LYS A 666 -21.02 16.67 18.36
C LYS A 666 -20.33 16.99 17.02
N SER A 667 -19.77 15.97 16.34
CA SER A 667 -18.99 16.12 15.10
C SER A 667 -17.80 17.09 15.24
N VAL A 668 -17.15 17.10 16.39
CA VAL A 668 -16.01 17.97 16.69
C VAL A 668 -14.70 17.19 16.50
N PRO A 669 -13.72 17.71 15.76
CA PRO A 669 -12.45 17.03 15.54
C PRO A 669 -11.66 16.84 16.84
N VAL A 670 -10.96 15.71 16.94
CA VAL A 670 -10.15 15.30 18.08
C VAL A 670 -8.74 14.95 17.64
N LEU A 671 -7.74 15.66 18.14
CA LEU A 671 -6.34 15.26 18.04
C LEU A 671 -6.00 14.27 19.15
N VAL A 672 -5.64 13.06 18.75
CA VAL A 672 -5.38 11.91 19.62
C VAL A 672 -3.87 11.76 19.83
N ASP A 673 -3.34 12.31 20.91
CA ASP A 673 -1.89 12.52 21.15
C ASP A 673 -0.96 11.35 20.77
N GLY A 674 -0.84 10.36 21.64
CA GLY A 674 0.08 9.24 21.47
C GLY A 674 -0.55 7.91 21.86
N TYR A 675 0.30 6.92 22.15
CA TYR A 675 -0.11 5.53 22.34
C TYR A 675 -1.31 5.34 23.30
N ILE A 676 -1.29 6.00 24.46
CA ILE A 676 -2.35 5.84 25.47
C ILE A 676 -3.69 6.37 24.94
N CYS A 677 -3.71 7.59 24.38
CA CYS A 677 -4.89 8.18 23.77
C CYS A 677 -5.40 7.34 22.59
N THR A 678 -4.51 6.75 21.79
CA THR A 678 -4.89 5.85 20.70
C THR A 678 -5.54 4.55 21.19
N VAL A 679 -5.10 3.99 22.32
CA VAL A 679 -5.80 2.84 22.93
C VAL A 679 -7.19 3.26 23.46
N ALA A 680 -7.34 4.46 24.03
CA ALA A 680 -8.66 5.00 24.37
C ALA A 680 -9.54 5.16 23.11
N ALA A 681 -8.98 5.65 22.01
CA ALA A 681 -9.68 5.77 20.73
C ALA A 681 -10.11 4.41 20.16
N LEU A 682 -9.27 3.37 20.30
CA LEU A 682 -9.63 2.01 19.93
C LEU A 682 -10.81 1.50 20.77
N ILE A 683 -10.78 1.69 22.08
CA ILE A 683 -11.91 1.31 22.96
C ILE A 683 -13.18 2.06 22.56
N ALA A 684 -13.09 3.38 22.32
CA ALA A 684 -14.21 4.19 21.86
C ALA A 684 -14.77 3.68 20.53
N SER A 685 -13.91 3.27 19.58
CA SER A 685 -14.33 2.72 18.28
C SER A 685 -15.06 1.39 18.41
N HIS A 686 -14.71 0.55 19.40
CA HIS A 686 -15.48 -0.66 19.69
C HIS A 686 -16.82 -0.39 20.39
N ILE A 687 -16.98 0.76 21.06
CA ILE A 687 -18.27 1.19 21.63
C ILE A 687 -19.15 1.83 20.56
N SER A 688 -18.58 2.72 19.75
CA SER A 688 -19.23 3.42 18.65
C SER A 688 -18.24 3.62 17.50
N PRO A 689 -18.27 2.77 16.45
CA PRO A 689 -17.35 2.89 15.32
C PRO A 689 -17.40 4.26 14.63
N LEU A 690 -18.56 4.91 14.71
CA LEU A 690 -18.81 6.23 14.14
C LEU A 690 -17.84 7.31 14.68
N CYS A 691 -17.23 7.11 15.86
CA CYS A 691 -16.23 8.04 16.40
C CYS A 691 -14.95 8.14 15.56
N ILE A 692 -14.66 7.17 14.70
CA ILE A 692 -13.43 7.18 13.88
C ILE A 692 -13.34 8.42 12.99
N ARG A 693 -14.48 8.96 12.54
CA ARG A 693 -14.53 10.14 11.67
C ARG A 693 -13.99 11.43 12.30
N VAL A 694 -13.98 11.50 13.64
CA VAL A 694 -13.47 12.68 14.37
C VAL A 694 -12.01 12.55 14.80
N LEU A 695 -11.35 11.42 14.55
CA LEU A 695 -10.00 11.16 15.06
C LEU A 695 -8.93 11.64 14.09
N PHE A 696 -7.95 12.38 14.61
CA PHE A 696 -6.74 12.82 13.92
C PHE A 696 -5.53 12.37 14.71
N PHE A 697 -4.59 11.67 14.06
CA PHE A 697 -3.42 11.07 14.72
C PHE A 697 -2.16 11.90 14.46
N PRO A 698 -1.59 12.60 15.45
CA PRO A 698 -0.45 13.49 15.26
C PRO A 698 0.84 12.79 14.82
N ASP A 699 1.25 11.74 15.56
CA ASP A 699 2.58 11.14 15.45
C ASP A 699 2.53 9.61 15.54
N LEU A 700 3.42 8.94 14.79
CA LEU A 700 3.67 7.52 14.98
C LEU A 700 4.75 7.29 16.04
N VAL A 701 4.32 6.96 17.27
CA VAL A 701 5.20 6.65 18.40
C VAL A 701 5.94 5.32 18.22
N THR A 702 7.10 5.34 17.55
CA THR A 702 7.88 4.12 17.23
C THR A 702 8.45 3.38 18.45
N SER A 703 8.63 4.07 19.59
CA SER A 703 9.11 3.48 20.85
C SER A 703 8.04 2.70 21.61
N GLU A 704 6.78 2.83 21.21
CA GLU A 704 5.63 2.07 21.71
C GLU A 704 5.07 1.22 20.55
N PRO A 705 5.60 0.01 20.31
CA PRO A 705 5.23 -0.81 19.15
C PRO A 705 3.73 -1.13 19.10
N GLY A 706 3.09 -1.21 20.27
CA GLY A 706 1.63 -1.33 20.38
C GLY A 706 0.85 -0.19 19.73
N HIS A 707 1.45 0.98 19.52
CA HIS A 707 0.75 2.10 18.89
C HIS A 707 0.35 1.80 17.44
N LYS A 708 1.26 1.19 16.67
CA LYS A 708 0.96 0.75 15.29
C LYS A 708 -0.16 -0.30 15.29
N ILE A 709 -0.11 -1.25 16.22
CA ILE A 709 -1.13 -2.29 16.36
C ILE A 709 -2.50 -1.67 16.69
N ALA A 710 -2.54 -0.66 17.58
CA ALA A 710 -3.77 0.04 17.92
C ALA A 710 -4.37 0.79 16.71
N LEU A 711 -3.54 1.51 15.94
CA LEU A 711 -3.97 2.18 14.70
C LEU A 711 -4.52 1.19 13.67
N THR A 712 -3.84 0.07 13.48
CA THR A 712 -4.31 -1.02 12.60
C THR A 712 -5.62 -1.62 13.10
N ALA A 713 -5.80 -1.79 14.40
CA ALA A 713 -7.05 -2.28 14.98
C ALA A 713 -8.21 -1.31 14.76
N ILE A 714 -7.98 0.01 14.89
CA ILE A 714 -8.99 1.04 14.57
C ILE A 714 -9.37 0.97 13.09
N ALA A 715 -8.39 0.82 12.18
CA ALA A 715 -8.64 0.68 10.76
C ALA A 715 -9.53 -0.54 10.44
N LYS A 716 -9.29 -1.68 11.10
CA LYS A 716 -10.13 -2.88 10.98
C LYS A 716 -11.56 -2.65 11.49
N VAL A 717 -11.73 -1.88 12.57
CA VAL A 717 -13.07 -1.51 13.06
C VAL A 717 -13.79 -0.62 12.05
N ALA A 718 -13.09 0.34 11.43
CA ALA A 718 -13.67 1.20 10.38
C ALA A 718 -14.14 0.36 9.18
N GLU A 719 -13.27 -0.53 8.69
CA GLU A 719 -13.54 -1.43 7.56
C GLU A 719 -14.75 -2.33 7.83
N ALA A 720 -14.77 -3.00 8.98
CA ALA A 720 -15.89 -3.86 9.39
C ALA A 720 -17.21 -3.10 9.56
N SER A 721 -17.14 -1.78 9.78
CA SER A 721 -18.31 -0.90 9.97
C SER A 721 -18.69 -0.14 8.69
N GLY A 722 -17.98 -0.34 7.58
CA GLY A 722 -18.20 0.39 6.33
C GLY A 722 -17.94 1.89 6.43
N LEU A 723 -17.09 2.32 7.37
CA LEU A 723 -16.70 3.72 7.56
C LEU A 723 -15.38 4.02 6.84
N PRO A 724 -15.12 5.29 6.46
CA PRO A 724 -13.82 5.70 5.96
C PRO A 724 -12.70 5.30 6.92
N LEU A 725 -11.58 4.81 6.37
CA LEU A 725 -10.40 4.45 7.17
C LEU A 725 -9.97 5.63 8.04
N PRO A 726 -9.40 5.41 9.24
CA PRO A 726 -8.81 6.48 10.02
C PRO A 726 -7.66 7.16 9.24
N PRO A 727 -7.42 8.46 9.45
CA PRO A 727 -6.29 9.13 8.83
C PRO A 727 -4.97 8.51 9.32
N LEU A 728 -3.95 8.51 8.45
CA LEU A 728 -2.61 8.12 8.87
C LEU A 728 -2.01 9.16 9.83
N PRO A 729 -1.05 8.76 10.69
CA PRO A 729 -0.29 9.72 11.47
C PRO A 729 0.38 10.76 10.57
N ALA A 730 0.26 12.05 10.92
CA ALA A 730 0.82 13.12 10.10
C ALA A 730 2.35 13.21 10.20
N LEU A 731 2.93 12.77 11.32
CA LEU A 731 4.35 12.89 11.63
C LEU A 731 4.95 11.54 12.08
N THR A 732 6.28 11.47 12.07
CA THR A 732 7.06 10.37 12.68
C THR A 732 8.26 10.96 13.41
N MET A 733 7.99 11.62 14.54
CA MET A 733 8.97 12.29 15.40
C MET A 733 9.46 11.40 16.54
N GLY A 734 8.80 10.27 16.80
CA GLY A 734 9.14 9.38 17.91
C GLY A 734 8.86 10.02 19.26
N MET A 735 7.86 10.90 19.35
CA MET A 735 7.46 11.54 20.60
C MET A 735 6.80 10.51 21.51
N ARG A 736 7.22 10.47 22.79
CA ARG A 736 6.72 9.49 23.77
C ARG A 736 6.48 10.09 25.16
N LEU A 737 6.32 11.41 25.22
CA LEU A 737 6.11 12.12 26.48
C LEU A 737 4.68 11.92 27.01
N GLY A 738 3.68 11.93 26.13
CA GLY A 738 2.28 12.08 26.52
C GLY A 738 1.93 13.55 26.73
N GLU A 739 1.06 13.82 27.71
CA GLU A 739 0.60 15.17 28.08
C GLU A 739 -0.14 15.95 26.97
N GLY A 740 -0.46 15.32 25.82
CA GLY A 740 -1.01 16.06 24.67
C GLY A 740 0.07 16.72 23.81
N SER A 741 1.36 16.42 24.03
CA SER A 741 2.48 17.11 23.40
C SER A 741 2.52 16.95 21.87
N ALA A 742 2.26 15.76 21.33
CA ALA A 742 2.20 15.55 19.89
C ALA A 742 0.93 16.19 19.30
N ALA A 743 -0.20 16.11 20.01
CA ALA A 743 -1.44 16.81 19.64
C ALA A 743 -1.21 18.33 19.54
N LEU A 744 -0.46 18.92 20.47
CA LEU A 744 -0.13 20.34 20.47
C LEU A 744 0.71 20.75 19.25
N VAL A 745 1.73 19.95 18.90
CA VAL A 745 2.53 20.18 17.68
C VAL A 745 1.67 20.06 16.43
N ALA A 746 0.83 19.03 16.34
CA ALA A 746 -0.07 18.83 15.20
C ALA A 746 -1.20 19.86 15.11
N CYS A 747 -1.53 20.58 16.18
CA CYS A 747 -2.49 21.68 16.12
C CYS A 747 -2.00 22.79 15.18
N GLY A 748 -0.72 23.14 15.24
CA GLY A 748 -0.11 24.07 14.28
C GLY A 748 -0.22 23.57 12.84
N LEU A 749 0.05 22.28 12.62
CA LEU A 749 -0.10 21.64 11.31
C LEU A 749 -1.55 21.67 10.81
N LEU A 750 -2.52 21.35 11.66
CA LEU A 750 -3.93 21.33 11.30
C LEU A 750 -4.46 22.74 10.98
N LYS A 751 -3.93 23.79 11.64
CA LYS A 751 -4.16 25.19 11.24
C LYS A 751 -3.60 25.50 9.84
N SER A 752 -2.44 24.95 9.48
CA SER A 752 -1.91 25.06 8.11
C SER A 752 -2.77 24.30 7.10
N VAL A 753 -3.29 23.12 7.46
CA VAL A 753 -4.20 22.32 6.63
C VAL A 753 -5.44 23.13 6.20
N CYS A 754 -6.05 23.89 7.12
CA CYS A 754 -7.16 24.79 6.79
C CYS A 754 -6.84 25.76 5.65
N SER A 755 -5.58 26.20 5.51
CA SER A 755 -5.17 27.16 4.50
C SER A 755 -5.01 26.55 3.11
N ILE A 756 -4.94 25.22 2.97
CA ILE A 756 -4.83 24.52 1.69
C ILE A 756 -6.04 24.83 0.80
N THR A 757 -7.22 25.01 1.39
CA THR A 757 -8.46 25.35 0.66
C THR A 757 -8.39 26.69 -0.07
N LYS A 758 -7.48 27.59 0.34
CA LYS A 758 -7.25 28.91 -0.29
C LYS A 758 -6.35 28.86 -1.51
N MET A 759 -5.76 27.70 -1.83
CA MET A 759 -5.02 27.54 -3.07
C MET A 759 -5.95 27.79 -4.27
N GLY A 760 -5.44 28.46 -5.29
CA GLY A 760 -6.12 28.54 -6.58
C GLY A 760 -6.26 27.16 -7.21
N THR A 761 -7.13 27.04 -8.20
CA THR A 761 -7.29 25.82 -8.99
C THR A 761 -6.25 25.76 -10.11
N LEU A 762 -6.00 24.56 -10.65
CA LEU A 762 -5.13 24.42 -11.82
C LEU A 762 -5.70 25.16 -13.04
N GLU A 763 -7.03 25.20 -13.18
CA GLU A 763 -7.71 25.96 -14.23
C GLU A 763 -7.45 27.46 -14.12
N GLU A 764 -7.47 28.01 -12.90
CA GLU A 764 -7.14 29.43 -12.64
C GLU A 764 -5.67 29.74 -12.93
N LEU A 765 -4.73 28.82 -12.66
CA LEU A 765 -3.31 29.02 -12.97
C LEU A 765 -3.05 29.04 -14.49
N LEU A 766 -3.83 28.28 -15.27
CA LEU A 766 -3.64 28.12 -16.71
C LEU A 766 -4.36 29.19 -17.56
N LYS A 767 -5.18 30.03 -16.95
CA LYS A 767 -5.81 31.22 -17.56
C LYS A 767 -4.91 32.43 -17.40
#